data_AF-A0A2M8C6Q3-F1
#
_entry.id   AF-A0A2M8C6Q3-F1
#
_cell.length_a   1.000
_cell.length_b   1.000
_cell.length_c   1.000
_cell.angle_alpha   90.00
_cell.angle_beta   90.00
_cell.angle_gamma   90.00
#
_symmetry.space_group_name_H-M   'P 1'
#
loop_
_entity.id
_entity.type
_entity.pdbx_description
1 polymer ?
#
loop_
_entity_poly.entity_id
_entity_poly.type
_entity_poly.pdbx_seq_one_letter_code
_entity_poly.pdbx_strand_id
1 'polypeptide(L)'
;MKKILGLDLGTTSIGWALVTEAIDESEKSSIIRLGVRVNPLTVDEQSNFEKGKSITTNADRTLKRSMRRNLQRYKLRRENLIEILKENRFIDDATLLSENGNKSTFETYHLRAKSATNEISLNEFARVLLMINKKRGYKSSRKAKNQDEGQLIDGMEIAKKLYIENKTPGQLVFEILKSGKKGIPDFYRSDLASEFDIVWTYQKQFYPEILTDEFRDEIMGKGQKVTSSAFWKKYGFNTAEIKGSRDEKKIHAYDLRSKAIDTQLSKEEVAFVLAAINNNLNNSSGYLGSISDRSKELYFNKQTVGQYLMTQLKQNPHTRLKNQVFYRQDYLHEFNTLWEIQAKFHKELTPELKEEIRDVIIFYQRRLKSQKGLISFCEFESRQIEVEINGKKKVKTIGSKVCPKSSPLFQEFKIWQILNNIEVKEKTTRASRLLMQEEKELLFTELSIKNKVSKSDALKLLFENHKDLDLNFKEIEGNRTQAALFEAYFKIIEQSGHDKFDFTKMNAFKITEIVKSIFEGLNYDTDILSFNSDIEGDAYEKQPMYQLWHLLYSFEGDNSKTGDTKLIDKITELYGFEKEHAMILANIVLQSDYGSLSTKAIRKILPYLKEGNEFSVACEYAGYRHSKGSLTKEEIENKVLKDKLDILPKNSLRNPVVEKILNQMINVVNTVVESYGKPDEIRIELARELKKSAKEREELTTSIGKSTAEHEKFRAILQNEFGLAHVSRNDIIRYKLYLELEPRGFQSLYSNTYISPNKLFSKEFDIEHVIPQSRLFDDSFSNKTLECRSVNIEKGNDTALDYVYAKQGQAGLAEYVNRIDELLKAGRISKTKYKKLKMKGDEIPDDFIARDLRDSQYIAKKAKAILEELVRTVVSTSGSITDRLREDWQLVDVMQELNWNKYDLLGMTEMIENRDGHKIRRIRDWTKRNDHRHHAMDALTIAFTKISFIQYLNNLNARSDKAGSIYGIEQKELYRDDCGKLKFKPPLPLHDFRAEAKKHLENTLISIKAKNKVTTININSSNKKGGVNKKRQLTPRGQLHLETVYGSIKQYVTKEEKVGSGFNAEQIAKVANKRYREALLSRLMEFNNDPKKAFTGKNSLEKNPAYLDQLQIKKVPDKVKIVWEETIYTIRKEISPDLKIDKVIDVKIRSLLQSRLDEFIGDSKKAFSNLNENPIWLNKEKGISIKRVTITGVSNAIALHDK
;
A
#
# COMPACT_ATOMS: atom_id res chain seq x y z
N MET A 1 -54.76 -6.34 -1.00
CA MET A 1 -53.69 -5.62 -0.28
C MET A 1 -52.37 -6.32 -0.51
N LYS A 2 -51.29 -5.56 -0.65
CA LYS A 2 -49.93 -6.08 -0.89
C LYS A 2 -49.09 -6.02 0.38
N LYS A 3 -48.43 -7.11 0.78
CA LYS A 3 -47.51 -7.15 1.93
C LYS A 3 -46.10 -6.75 1.50
N ILE A 4 -45.58 -5.68 2.09
CA ILE A 4 -44.32 -5.06 1.67
C ILE A 4 -43.35 -5.00 2.84
N LEU A 5 -42.12 -5.45 2.62
CA LEU A 5 -41.02 -5.31 3.57
C LEU A 5 -40.06 -4.21 3.12
N GLY A 6 -40.02 -3.10 3.84
CA GLY A 6 -39.01 -2.05 3.70
C GLY A 6 -37.75 -2.37 4.51
N LEU A 7 -36.58 -2.14 3.93
CA LEU A 7 -35.28 -2.36 4.56
C LEU A 7 -34.37 -1.12 4.41
N ASP A 8 -33.97 -0.56 5.53
CA ASP A 8 -32.89 0.43 5.64
C ASP A 8 -31.58 -0.30 5.98
N LEU A 9 -30.61 -0.31 5.05
CA LEU A 9 -29.38 -1.08 5.16
C LEU A 9 -28.17 -0.15 5.34
N GLY A 10 -27.73 0.01 6.58
CA GLY A 10 -26.48 0.69 6.92
C GLY A 10 -25.30 -0.27 7.11
N THR A 11 -24.10 0.28 7.31
CA THR A 11 -22.91 -0.53 7.61
C THR A 11 -22.89 -1.11 9.03
N THR A 12 -23.69 -0.54 9.93
CA THR A 12 -23.75 -0.94 11.36
C THR A 12 -25.15 -1.23 11.86
N SER A 13 -26.18 -1.05 11.04
CA SER A 13 -27.58 -1.22 11.42
C SER A 13 -28.44 -1.68 10.25
N ILE A 14 -29.54 -2.34 10.57
CA ILE A 14 -30.59 -2.73 9.64
C ILE A 14 -31.92 -2.30 10.25
N GLY A 15 -32.56 -1.31 9.67
CA GLY A 15 -33.96 -1.00 9.92
C GLY A 15 -34.85 -1.88 9.05
N TRP A 16 -35.97 -2.34 9.59
CA TRP A 16 -36.96 -3.08 8.80
C TRP A 16 -38.38 -2.68 9.20
N ALA A 17 -39.28 -2.69 8.22
CA ALA A 17 -40.69 -2.37 8.40
C ALA A 17 -41.55 -3.26 7.49
N LEU A 18 -42.51 -3.96 8.08
CA LEU A 18 -43.50 -4.76 7.34
C LEU A 18 -44.84 -4.01 7.36
N VAL A 19 -45.41 -3.79 6.18
CA VAL A 19 -46.66 -3.02 5.99
C VAL A 19 -47.61 -3.75 5.03
N THR A 20 -48.90 -3.43 5.10
CA THR A 20 -49.85 -3.70 4.02
C THR A 20 -50.11 -2.41 3.24
N GLU A 21 -49.95 -2.47 1.93
CA GLU A 21 -50.23 -1.36 1.01
C GLU A 21 -51.54 -1.66 0.24
N ALA A 22 -52.46 -0.70 0.25
CA ALA A 22 -53.71 -0.76 -0.51
C ALA A 22 -53.45 -0.77 -2.02
N ILE A 23 -54.16 -1.63 -2.76
CA ILE A 23 -54.04 -1.73 -4.23
C ILE A 23 -55.10 -0.85 -4.92
N ASP A 24 -56.28 -0.73 -4.32
CA ASP A 24 -57.39 0.08 -4.78
C ASP A 24 -57.95 0.96 -3.65
N GLU A 25 -58.93 1.80 -3.96
CA GLU A 25 -59.53 2.76 -3.02
C GLU A 25 -60.45 2.11 -1.97
N SER A 26 -60.79 0.82 -2.12
CA SER A 26 -61.58 0.06 -1.14
C SER A 26 -60.74 -0.52 0.00
N GLU A 27 -59.42 -0.52 -0.15
CA GLU A 27 -58.46 -1.03 0.84
C GLU A 27 -57.78 0.10 1.62
N LYS A 28 -57.44 -0.14 2.90
CA LYS A 28 -56.68 0.80 3.73
C LYS A 28 -55.29 0.24 4.05
N SER A 29 -54.24 1.01 3.77
CA SER A 29 -52.87 0.64 4.12
C SER A 29 -52.68 0.55 5.64
N SER A 30 -51.77 -0.30 6.15
CA SER A 30 -51.51 -0.43 7.59
C SER A 30 -50.07 -0.82 7.90
N ILE A 31 -49.62 -0.54 9.14
CA ILE A 31 -48.31 -0.94 9.65
C ILE A 31 -48.47 -2.27 10.41
N ILE A 32 -47.73 -3.31 10.02
CA ILE A 32 -47.75 -4.61 10.74
C ILE A 32 -46.73 -4.60 11.87
N ARG A 33 -45.46 -4.35 11.53
CA ARG A 33 -44.35 -4.38 12.51
C ARG A 33 -43.14 -3.61 12.03
N LEU A 34 -42.40 -3.01 12.96
CA LEU A 34 -41.12 -2.34 12.73
C LEU A 34 -40.03 -2.97 13.61
N GLY A 35 -38.77 -2.83 13.23
CA GLY A 35 -37.66 -3.21 14.08
C GLY A 35 -36.30 -2.68 13.63
N VAL A 36 -35.34 -2.76 14.55
CA VAL A 36 -33.94 -2.35 14.29
C VAL A 36 -32.98 -3.43 14.78
N ARG A 37 -32.05 -3.84 13.91
CA ARG A 37 -30.93 -4.72 14.23
C ARG A 37 -29.62 -3.96 14.14
N VAL A 38 -28.99 -3.71 15.28
CA VAL A 38 -27.68 -3.06 15.38
C VAL A 38 -26.57 -4.12 15.39
N ASN A 39 -25.58 -3.91 14.55
CA ASN A 39 -24.40 -4.75 14.36
C ASN A 39 -23.14 -3.91 14.61
N PRO A 40 -22.73 -3.73 15.89
CA PRO A 40 -21.57 -2.93 16.20
C PRO A 40 -20.31 -3.52 15.56
N LEU A 41 -19.49 -2.64 14.99
CA LEU A 41 -18.15 -2.98 14.55
C LEU A 41 -17.26 -3.15 15.79
N THR A 42 -16.34 -4.11 15.77
CA THR A 42 -15.27 -4.18 16.79
C THR A 42 -14.38 -2.93 16.70
N VAL A 43 -13.62 -2.59 17.75
CA VAL A 43 -12.73 -1.41 17.74
C VAL A 43 -11.75 -1.46 16.56
N ASP A 44 -11.22 -2.64 16.23
CA ASP A 44 -10.34 -2.82 15.08
C ASP A 44 -11.08 -2.75 13.74
N GLU A 45 -12.29 -3.33 13.65
CA GLU A 45 -13.12 -3.23 12.43
C GLU A 45 -13.51 -1.77 12.19
N GLN A 46 -13.94 -1.07 13.24
CA GLN A 46 -14.28 0.33 13.23
C GLN A 46 -13.07 1.17 12.84
N SER A 47 -11.92 1.06 13.52
CA SER A 47 -10.72 1.82 13.20
C SER A 47 -10.18 1.56 11.79
N ASN A 48 -10.27 0.33 11.26
CA ASN A 48 -9.85 0.03 9.89
C ASN A 48 -10.89 0.48 8.84
N PHE A 49 -12.18 0.38 9.17
CA PHE A 49 -13.30 0.88 8.38
C PHE A 49 -13.32 2.41 8.34
N GLU A 50 -12.89 3.04 9.41
CA GLU A 50 -12.64 4.46 9.54
C GLU A 50 -11.43 4.81 8.65
N LYS A 51 -10.23 4.24 8.87
CA LYS A 51 -8.93 4.53 8.19
C LYS A 51 -8.83 4.44 6.65
N GLY A 52 -9.90 4.35 5.88
CA GLY A 52 -9.84 4.23 4.41
C GLY A 52 -9.27 2.89 3.90
N LYS A 53 -8.76 2.05 4.81
CA LYS A 53 -8.04 0.83 4.48
C LYS A 53 -9.01 -0.21 3.91
N SER A 54 -8.81 -0.59 2.65
CA SER A 54 -9.27 -1.89 2.13
C SER A 54 -8.50 -3.05 2.77
N ILE A 55 -7.40 -2.72 3.44
CA ILE A 55 -6.52 -3.59 4.22
C ILE A 55 -7.29 -4.01 5.47
N THR A 56 -8.05 -5.10 5.29
CA THR A 56 -8.75 -5.81 6.36
C THR A 56 -7.80 -6.18 7.50
N THR A 57 -8.33 -6.45 8.70
CA THR A 57 -7.63 -7.16 9.79
C THR A 57 -6.89 -8.42 9.30
N ASN A 58 -7.31 -9.03 8.19
CA ASN A 58 -6.64 -10.17 7.56
C ASN A 58 -5.28 -9.83 6.93
N ALA A 59 -5.06 -8.59 6.49
CA ALA A 59 -3.80 -8.17 5.88
C ALA A 59 -2.71 -7.94 6.93
N ASP A 60 -3.01 -7.26 8.05
CA ASP A 60 -2.08 -7.20 9.18
C ASP A 60 -1.80 -8.61 9.74
N ARG A 61 -2.85 -9.43 9.91
CA ARG A 61 -2.68 -10.85 10.25
C ARG A 61 -1.79 -11.59 9.24
N THR A 62 -1.87 -11.27 7.96
CA THR A 62 -1.03 -11.84 6.89
C THR A 62 0.41 -11.36 6.99
N LEU A 63 0.64 -10.08 7.29
CA LEU A 63 1.96 -9.51 7.55
C LEU A 63 2.62 -10.21 8.74
N LYS A 64 1.93 -10.28 9.89
CA LYS A 64 2.43 -10.98 11.08
C LYS A 64 2.67 -12.47 10.80
N ARG A 65 1.80 -13.12 10.00
CA ARG A 65 2.01 -14.51 9.54
C ARG A 65 3.25 -14.64 8.66
N SER A 66 3.51 -13.67 7.77
CA SER A 66 4.71 -13.64 6.93
C SER A 66 5.97 -13.53 7.78
N MET A 67 5.99 -12.59 8.74
CA MET A 67 7.08 -12.42 9.70
C MET A 67 7.34 -13.70 10.52
N ARG A 68 6.30 -14.33 11.06
CA ARG A 68 6.41 -15.61 11.79
C ARG A 68 6.97 -16.73 10.91
N ARG A 69 6.51 -16.85 9.66
CA ARG A 69 7.06 -17.84 8.71
C ARG A 69 8.52 -17.58 8.41
N ASN A 70 8.92 -16.33 8.23
CA ASN A 70 10.31 -15.98 7.98
C ASN A 70 11.19 -16.31 9.20
N LEU A 71 10.74 -16.00 10.42
CA LEU A 71 11.43 -16.37 11.65
C LEU A 71 11.52 -17.90 11.82
N GLN A 72 10.42 -18.63 11.61
CA GLN A 72 10.40 -20.09 11.70
C GLN A 72 11.35 -20.73 10.67
N ARG A 73 11.34 -20.26 9.42
CA ARG A 73 12.26 -20.74 8.38
C ARG A 73 13.71 -20.42 8.70
N TYR A 74 13.99 -19.30 9.34
CA TYR A 74 15.33 -19.00 9.85
C TYR A 74 15.74 -19.97 10.96
N LYS A 75 14.85 -20.23 11.93
CA LYS A 75 15.11 -21.19 13.02
C LYS A 75 15.38 -22.59 12.48
N LEU A 76 14.48 -23.13 11.66
CA LEU A 76 14.64 -24.46 11.04
C LEU A 76 15.95 -24.56 10.24
N ARG A 77 16.25 -23.57 9.42
CA ARG A 77 17.51 -23.57 8.65
C ARG A 77 18.74 -23.51 9.56
N ARG A 78 18.66 -22.78 10.67
CA ARG A 78 19.76 -22.70 11.65
C ARG A 78 19.91 -24.00 12.41
N GLU A 79 18.80 -24.65 12.77
CA GLU A 79 18.74 -25.95 13.43
C GLU A 79 19.34 -27.05 12.55
N ASN A 80 18.89 -27.19 11.30
CA ASN A 80 19.48 -28.12 10.33
C ASN A 80 20.98 -27.87 10.12
N LEU A 81 21.42 -26.60 10.10
CA LEU A 81 22.84 -26.28 10.01
C LEU A 81 23.60 -26.74 11.26
N ILE A 82 23.04 -26.59 12.45
CA ILE A 82 23.69 -27.05 13.69
C ILE A 82 23.74 -28.59 13.72
N GLU A 83 22.66 -29.27 13.32
CA GLU A 83 22.60 -30.73 13.25
C GLU A 83 23.67 -31.28 12.30
N ILE A 84 23.74 -30.79 11.06
CA ILE A 84 24.73 -31.28 10.09
C ILE A 84 26.16 -30.98 10.52
N LEU A 85 26.40 -29.87 11.22
CA LEU A 85 27.71 -29.53 11.77
C LEU A 85 28.10 -30.48 12.92
N LYS A 86 27.13 -30.95 13.73
CA LYS A 86 27.39 -31.96 14.77
C LYS A 86 27.65 -33.34 14.17
N GLU A 87 26.86 -33.75 13.19
CA GLU A 87 27.01 -35.04 12.49
C GLU A 87 28.41 -35.17 11.87
N ASN A 88 28.93 -34.07 11.31
CA ASN A 88 30.27 -34.00 10.73
C ASN A 88 31.36 -33.59 11.74
N ARG A 89 31.04 -33.54 13.04
CA ARG A 89 31.98 -33.24 14.15
C ARG A 89 32.67 -31.87 14.10
N PHE A 90 32.05 -30.87 13.49
CA PHE A 90 32.57 -29.50 13.50
C PHE A 90 32.37 -28.83 14.85
N ILE A 91 31.33 -29.24 15.57
CA ILE A 91 30.89 -28.73 16.88
C ILE A 91 30.29 -29.87 17.70
N ASP A 92 30.22 -29.68 19.01
CA ASP A 92 29.49 -30.53 19.97
C ASP A 92 28.45 -29.71 20.77
N ASP A 93 27.81 -30.35 21.76
CA ASP A 93 26.84 -29.67 22.64
C ASP A 93 27.46 -28.65 23.59
N ALA A 94 28.76 -28.75 23.88
CA ALA A 94 29.50 -27.82 24.73
C ALA A 94 30.06 -26.60 23.95
N THR A 95 30.09 -26.68 22.62
CA THR A 95 30.71 -25.67 21.76
C THR A 95 29.93 -24.35 21.79
N LEU A 96 30.63 -23.27 22.15
CA LEU A 96 30.08 -21.91 22.13
C LEU A 96 29.92 -21.40 20.69
N LEU A 97 28.67 -21.18 20.26
CA LEU A 97 28.31 -20.72 18.92
C LEU A 97 28.11 -19.19 18.80
N SER A 98 28.57 -18.44 19.80
CA SER A 98 28.49 -16.98 19.86
C SER A 98 29.77 -16.38 20.43
N GLU A 99 30.00 -15.10 20.13
CA GLU A 99 31.04 -14.29 20.77
C GLU A 99 30.82 -14.30 22.29
N ASN A 100 31.87 -14.58 23.06
CA ASN A 100 31.81 -14.64 24.51
C ASN A 100 33.10 -14.04 25.11
N GLY A 101 32.97 -13.30 26.20
CA GLY A 101 34.09 -12.72 26.95
C GLY A 101 34.37 -11.24 26.65
N ASN A 102 35.29 -10.67 27.45
CA ASN A 102 35.74 -9.29 27.28
C ASN A 102 36.61 -9.19 26.02
N LYS A 103 36.39 -8.14 25.21
CA LYS A 103 37.10 -7.88 23.93
C LYS A 103 36.74 -8.82 22.76
N SER A 104 35.65 -9.60 22.85
CA SER A 104 35.16 -10.43 21.73
C SER A 104 34.41 -9.63 20.65
N THR A 105 34.30 -8.31 20.78
CA THR A 105 33.55 -7.46 19.85
C THR A 105 34.09 -7.60 18.43
N PHE A 106 33.22 -8.00 17.49
CA PHE A 106 33.55 -8.24 16.09
C PHE A 106 34.42 -9.48 15.81
N GLU A 107 34.65 -10.35 16.79
CA GLU A 107 35.43 -11.58 16.62
C GLU A 107 34.90 -12.43 15.45
N THR A 108 33.57 -12.59 15.32
CA THR A 108 33.00 -13.38 14.21
C THR A 108 33.26 -12.73 12.85
N TYR A 109 33.26 -11.39 12.77
CA TYR A 109 33.62 -10.68 11.53
C TYR A 109 35.10 -10.86 11.21
N HIS A 110 35.96 -10.82 12.22
CA HIS A 110 37.39 -11.09 12.07
C HIS A 110 37.64 -12.53 11.59
N LEU A 111 37.03 -13.53 12.21
CA LEU A 111 37.13 -14.94 11.82
C LEU A 111 36.65 -15.15 10.39
N ARG A 112 35.52 -14.52 10.03
CA ARG A 112 34.96 -14.58 8.68
C ARG A 112 35.93 -14.00 7.63
N ALA A 113 36.60 -12.88 7.94
CA ALA A 113 37.63 -12.34 7.06
C ALA A 113 38.91 -13.19 7.03
N LYS A 114 39.37 -13.70 8.18
CA LYS A 114 40.56 -14.55 8.32
C LYS A 114 40.41 -15.87 7.57
N SER A 115 39.23 -16.48 7.61
CA SER A 115 38.94 -17.77 6.95
C SER A 115 39.05 -17.72 5.42
N ALA A 116 39.08 -16.52 4.82
CA ALA A 116 39.29 -16.36 3.39
C ALA A 116 40.77 -16.49 2.97
N THR A 117 41.71 -16.41 3.93
CA THR A 117 43.15 -16.38 3.66
C THR A 117 43.96 -17.35 4.52
N ASN A 118 43.50 -17.65 5.73
CA ASN A 118 44.23 -18.44 6.72
C ASN A 118 43.34 -19.53 7.31
N GLU A 119 43.97 -20.57 7.85
CA GLU A 119 43.29 -21.59 8.63
C GLU A 119 42.61 -20.99 9.87
N ILE A 120 41.39 -21.45 10.12
CA ILE A 120 40.68 -21.33 11.40
C ILE A 120 40.17 -22.70 11.82
N SER A 121 39.90 -22.89 13.11
CA SER A 121 39.36 -24.16 13.61
C SER A 121 37.94 -24.44 13.06
N LEU A 122 37.54 -25.72 13.01
CA LEU A 122 36.18 -26.10 12.60
C LEU A 122 35.09 -25.46 13.49
N ASN A 123 35.36 -25.31 14.79
CA ASN A 123 34.48 -24.62 15.73
C ASN A 123 34.29 -23.14 15.36
N GLU A 124 35.36 -22.44 14.99
CA GLU A 124 35.31 -21.06 14.51
C GLU A 124 34.62 -20.97 13.15
N PHE A 125 34.89 -21.92 12.25
CA PHE A 125 34.28 -21.98 10.93
C PHE A 125 32.77 -22.20 11.02
N ALA A 126 32.29 -23.01 11.97
CA ALA A 126 30.88 -23.15 12.28
C ALA A 126 30.23 -21.81 12.67
N ARG A 127 30.89 -20.94 13.45
CA ARG A 127 30.39 -19.58 13.76
C ARG A 127 30.26 -18.73 12.49
N VAL A 128 31.23 -18.83 11.58
CA VAL A 128 31.21 -18.14 10.29
C VAL A 128 30.03 -18.61 9.43
N LEU A 129 29.84 -19.92 9.28
CA LEU A 129 28.72 -20.50 8.55
C LEU A 129 27.37 -20.09 9.14
N LEU A 130 27.25 -20.07 10.48
CA LEU A 130 26.05 -19.60 11.18
C LEU A 130 25.77 -18.10 10.96
N MET A 131 26.80 -17.30 10.73
CA MET A 131 26.68 -15.89 10.37
C MET A 131 26.16 -15.72 8.93
N ILE A 132 26.73 -16.44 7.96
CA ILE A 132 26.26 -16.46 6.56
C ILE A 132 24.82 -17.00 6.49
N ASN A 133 24.49 -18.04 7.26
CA ASN A 133 23.12 -18.55 7.40
C ASN A 133 22.12 -17.46 7.83
N LYS A 134 22.53 -16.56 8.74
CA LYS A 134 21.73 -15.42 9.20
C LYS A 134 21.68 -14.29 8.16
N LYS A 135 22.77 -14.10 7.41
CA LYS A 135 22.98 -13.01 6.43
C LYS A 135 23.30 -13.60 5.06
N ARG A 136 22.30 -13.99 4.29
CA ARG A 136 22.46 -14.74 3.02
C ARG A 136 22.17 -13.94 1.73
N GLY A 137 22.27 -12.62 1.82
CA GLY A 137 22.06 -11.69 0.71
C GLY A 137 20.62 -11.57 0.16
N TYR A 138 20.43 -10.54 -0.65
CA TYR A 138 19.22 -10.26 -1.42
C TYR A 138 19.21 -11.09 -2.71
N LYS A 139 18.05 -11.65 -3.07
CA LYS A 139 17.84 -12.35 -4.35
C LYS A 139 16.79 -11.58 -5.14
N SER A 140 17.16 -11.11 -6.32
CA SER A 140 16.27 -10.40 -7.24
C SER A 140 15.18 -11.34 -7.79
N SER A 141 14.07 -10.76 -8.22
CA SER A 141 12.95 -11.48 -8.83
C SER A 141 12.37 -10.63 -9.97
N ARG A 142 12.36 -11.18 -11.20
CA ARG A 142 11.86 -10.52 -12.42
C ARG A 142 10.46 -9.93 -12.23
N LYS A 143 9.54 -10.68 -11.59
CA LYS A 143 8.15 -10.26 -11.34
C LYS A 143 7.95 -9.29 -10.17
N ALA A 144 9.02 -8.95 -9.44
CA ALA A 144 8.97 -8.11 -8.25
C ALA A 144 9.66 -6.75 -8.44
N LYS A 145 9.96 -6.33 -9.68
CA LYS A 145 10.55 -5.02 -9.99
C LYS A 145 9.63 -3.90 -9.46
N ASN A 146 9.90 -3.42 -8.24
CA ASN A 146 9.32 -2.21 -7.69
C ASN A 146 10.10 -1.02 -8.25
N GLN A 147 9.38 0.00 -8.73
CA GLN A 147 9.99 1.16 -9.41
C GLN A 147 10.93 1.95 -8.48
N ASP A 148 10.68 1.93 -7.17
CA ASP A 148 11.54 2.55 -6.14
C ASP A 148 12.91 1.86 -5.94
N GLU A 149 13.16 0.72 -6.59
CA GLU A 149 14.38 -0.07 -6.40
C GLU A 149 15.46 0.19 -7.48
N GLY A 150 15.15 0.87 -8.58
CA GLY A 150 16.09 1.14 -9.70
C GLY A 150 16.25 -0.04 -10.69
N GLN A 151 17.12 0.11 -11.70
CA GLN A 151 17.44 -0.98 -12.64
C GLN A 151 18.64 -1.81 -12.15
N LEU A 152 18.60 -3.12 -12.41
CA LEU A 152 19.71 -4.02 -12.13
C LEU A 152 20.68 -3.97 -13.31
N ILE A 153 21.93 -3.60 -13.05
CA ILE A 153 22.99 -3.52 -14.06
C ILE A 153 23.78 -4.83 -14.03
N ASP A 154 23.82 -5.56 -15.14
CA ASP A 154 24.64 -6.76 -15.30
C ASP A 154 25.89 -6.48 -16.18
N GLY A 155 26.59 -5.39 -15.88
CA GLY A 155 27.74 -4.93 -16.66
C GLY A 155 29.09 -5.47 -16.20
N MET A 156 29.16 -6.60 -15.47
CA MET A 156 30.44 -7.05 -14.87
C MET A 156 31.51 -7.33 -15.94
N GLU A 157 31.14 -7.89 -17.09
CA GLU A 157 32.07 -8.10 -18.21
C GLU A 157 32.59 -6.78 -18.78
N ILE A 158 31.71 -5.79 -18.93
CA ILE A 158 32.06 -4.43 -19.34
C ILE A 158 33.00 -3.77 -18.33
N ALA A 159 32.70 -3.88 -17.03
CA ALA A 159 33.55 -3.34 -15.99
C ALA A 159 34.94 -4.00 -15.99
N LYS A 160 35.04 -5.32 -16.24
CA LYS A 160 36.34 -6.00 -16.38
C LYS A 160 37.12 -5.43 -17.57
N LYS A 161 36.44 -5.24 -18.69
CA LYS A 161 37.04 -4.67 -19.90
C LYS A 161 37.57 -3.25 -19.64
N LEU A 162 36.76 -2.38 -19.01
CA LEU A 162 37.18 -1.04 -18.61
C LEU A 162 38.44 -1.06 -17.72
N TYR A 163 38.47 -1.96 -16.73
CA TYR A 163 39.59 -2.08 -15.81
C TYR A 163 40.86 -2.63 -16.46
N ILE A 164 40.77 -3.72 -17.23
CA ILE A 164 41.92 -4.38 -17.87
C ILE A 164 42.54 -3.49 -18.95
N GLU A 165 41.69 -2.85 -19.75
CA GLU A 165 42.14 -1.97 -20.84
C GLU A 165 42.44 -0.55 -20.35
N ASN A 166 42.24 -0.26 -19.05
CA ASN A 166 42.40 1.06 -18.43
C ASN A 166 41.64 2.18 -19.18
N LYS A 167 40.37 1.90 -19.53
CA LYS A 167 39.50 2.79 -20.30
C LYS A 167 38.38 3.35 -19.45
N THR A 168 37.96 4.57 -19.78
CA THR A 168 36.69 5.13 -19.29
C THR A 168 35.50 4.61 -20.09
N PRO A 169 34.27 4.65 -19.54
CA PRO A 169 33.05 4.39 -20.30
C PRO A 169 32.98 5.21 -21.60
N GLY A 170 33.40 6.48 -21.56
CA GLY A 170 33.49 7.35 -22.73
C GLY A 170 34.36 6.77 -23.85
N GLN A 171 35.58 6.35 -23.54
CA GLN A 171 36.52 5.74 -24.49
C GLN A 171 36.00 4.43 -25.07
N LEU A 172 35.49 3.53 -24.21
CA LEU A 172 34.99 2.23 -24.66
C LEU A 172 33.80 2.38 -25.61
N VAL A 173 32.86 3.27 -25.31
CA VAL A 173 31.71 3.50 -26.19
C VAL A 173 32.14 4.13 -27.50
N PHE A 174 33.11 5.05 -27.48
CA PHE A 174 33.64 5.63 -28.71
C PHE A 174 34.23 4.57 -29.65
N GLU A 175 35.00 3.62 -29.11
CA GLU A 175 35.54 2.50 -29.89
C GLU A 175 34.45 1.58 -30.45
N ILE A 176 33.44 1.24 -29.63
CA ILE A 176 32.30 0.41 -30.07
C ILE A 176 31.59 1.10 -31.24
N LEU A 177 31.30 2.40 -31.12
CA LEU A 177 30.64 3.16 -32.17
C LEU A 177 31.51 3.28 -33.44
N LYS A 178 32.83 3.43 -33.30
CA LYS A 178 33.78 3.47 -34.43
C LYS A 178 33.88 2.12 -35.16
N SER A 179 33.65 1.01 -34.46
CA SER A 179 33.61 -0.34 -35.06
C SER A 179 32.32 -0.65 -35.84
N GLY A 180 31.39 0.31 -35.95
CA GLY A 180 30.11 0.15 -36.63
C GLY A 180 29.00 -0.44 -35.76
N LYS A 181 29.30 -0.87 -34.52
CA LYS A 181 28.29 -1.36 -33.57
C LYS A 181 27.57 -0.20 -32.90
N LYS A 182 26.23 -0.18 -32.96
CA LYS A 182 25.40 0.93 -32.44
C LYS A 182 24.98 0.79 -30.97
N GLY A 183 25.13 -0.40 -30.39
CA GLY A 183 24.76 -0.72 -29.00
C GLY A 183 25.69 -0.06 -27.97
N ILE A 184 25.11 0.61 -26.97
CA ILE A 184 25.86 1.15 -25.82
C ILE A 184 25.64 0.21 -24.62
N PRO A 185 26.69 -0.28 -23.97
CA PRO A 185 26.56 -1.08 -22.75
C PRO A 185 26.07 -0.26 -21.55
N ASP A 186 25.44 -0.93 -20.58
CA ASP A 186 25.12 -0.31 -19.28
C ASP A 186 26.36 -0.24 -18.38
N PHE A 187 26.57 0.89 -17.72
CA PHE A 187 27.73 1.15 -16.86
C PHE A 187 27.33 1.25 -15.39
N TYR A 188 28.19 0.75 -14.50
CA TYR A 188 28.00 0.95 -13.06
C TYR A 188 28.11 2.43 -12.73
N ARG A 189 27.37 2.88 -11.70
CA ARG A 189 27.41 4.28 -11.26
C ARG A 189 28.81 4.66 -10.84
N SER A 190 29.56 3.75 -10.21
CA SER A 190 30.94 4.02 -9.83
C SER A 190 31.85 4.27 -11.03
N ASP A 191 31.66 3.60 -12.18
CA ASP A 191 32.47 3.83 -13.40
C ASP A 191 32.23 5.23 -13.96
N LEU A 192 30.96 5.63 -14.04
CA LEU A 192 30.59 6.94 -14.55
C LEU A 192 31.05 8.06 -13.60
N ALA A 193 31.10 7.80 -12.30
CA ALA A 193 31.60 8.75 -11.31
C ALA A 193 33.13 8.90 -11.43
N SER A 194 33.84 7.79 -11.61
CA SER A 194 35.28 7.80 -11.88
C SER A 194 35.61 8.53 -13.18
N GLU A 195 34.85 8.31 -14.25
CA GLU A 195 35.01 9.06 -15.50
C GLU A 195 34.78 10.55 -15.29
N PHE A 196 33.72 10.92 -14.57
CA PHE A 196 33.45 12.31 -14.23
C PHE A 196 34.64 12.93 -13.49
N ASP A 197 35.18 12.24 -12.49
CA ASP A 197 36.31 12.71 -11.68
C ASP A 197 37.62 12.81 -12.47
N ILE A 198 37.89 11.86 -13.38
CA ILE A 198 39.06 11.91 -14.27
C ILE A 198 38.97 13.13 -15.19
N VAL A 199 37.82 13.29 -15.87
CA VAL A 199 37.59 14.45 -16.75
C VAL A 199 37.68 15.74 -15.94
N TRP A 200 37.06 15.81 -14.77
CA TRP A 200 37.09 16.98 -13.90
C TRP A 200 38.52 17.34 -13.51
N THR A 201 39.29 16.37 -13.03
CA THR A 201 40.66 16.59 -12.54
C THR A 201 41.60 17.03 -13.64
N TYR A 202 41.50 16.44 -14.84
CA TYR A 202 42.33 16.81 -15.97
C TYR A 202 41.97 18.21 -16.49
N GLN A 203 40.68 18.48 -16.73
CA GLN A 203 40.24 19.78 -17.25
C GLN A 203 40.41 20.93 -16.24
N LYS A 204 40.38 20.65 -14.93
CA LYS A 204 40.63 21.64 -13.85
C LYS A 204 42.01 22.29 -13.95
N GLN A 205 42.99 21.63 -14.57
CA GLN A 205 44.32 22.21 -14.79
C GLN A 205 44.28 23.42 -15.73
N PHE A 206 43.29 23.46 -16.64
CA PHE A 206 43.12 24.51 -17.64
C PHE A 206 42.03 25.51 -17.27
N TYR A 207 41.03 25.10 -16.48
CA TYR A 207 39.88 25.91 -16.05
C TYR A 207 39.66 25.92 -14.51
N PRO A 208 40.68 26.24 -13.69
CA PRO A 208 40.57 26.17 -12.22
C PRO A 208 39.55 27.16 -11.63
N GLU A 209 39.27 28.25 -12.33
CA GLU A 209 38.29 29.27 -11.96
C GLU A 209 36.83 28.84 -12.16
N ILE A 210 36.60 27.88 -13.06
CA ILE A 210 35.27 27.30 -13.33
C ILE A 210 35.09 25.98 -12.55
N LEU A 211 36.09 25.12 -12.53
CA LEU A 211 36.02 23.76 -11.96
C LEU A 211 36.44 23.74 -10.48
N THR A 212 35.72 24.48 -9.64
CA THR A 212 35.95 24.53 -8.18
C THR A 212 35.31 23.36 -7.44
N ASP A 213 35.85 22.98 -6.29
CA ASP A 213 35.35 21.81 -5.52
C ASP A 213 33.90 22.04 -5.02
N GLU A 214 33.55 23.27 -4.65
CA GLU A 214 32.17 23.65 -4.33
C GLU A 214 31.23 23.46 -5.52
N PHE A 215 31.67 23.80 -6.74
CA PHE A 215 30.86 23.61 -7.94
C PHE A 215 30.77 22.14 -8.35
N ARG A 216 31.83 21.34 -8.10
CA ARG A 216 31.81 19.88 -8.28
C ARG A 216 30.68 19.26 -7.47
N ASP A 217 30.64 19.54 -6.16
CA ASP A 217 29.62 19.04 -5.25
C ASP A 217 28.22 19.55 -5.62
N GLU A 218 28.14 20.76 -6.17
CA GLU A 218 26.90 21.31 -6.69
C GLU A 218 26.38 20.51 -7.89
N ILE A 219 27.19 20.11 -8.86
CA ILE A 219 26.68 19.56 -10.13
C ILE A 219 26.71 18.03 -10.23
N MET A 220 27.54 17.34 -9.44
CA MET A 220 27.76 15.90 -9.53
C MET A 220 26.46 15.11 -9.34
N GLY A 221 26.17 14.19 -10.27
CA GLY A 221 24.99 13.32 -10.24
C GLY A 221 23.65 13.98 -10.59
N LYS A 222 23.65 15.23 -11.08
CA LYS A 222 22.43 15.91 -11.58
C LYS A 222 22.12 15.49 -13.03
N GLY A 223 20.89 15.72 -13.51
CA GLY A 223 20.53 15.43 -14.92
C GLY A 223 21.13 16.45 -15.91
N GLN A 224 21.24 16.07 -17.19
CA GLN A 224 21.90 16.87 -18.24
C GLN A 224 21.49 18.34 -18.25
N LYS A 225 20.18 18.61 -18.32
CA LYS A 225 19.64 19.97 -18.39
C LYS A 225 19.97 20.80 -17.14
N VAL A 226 19.96 20.17 -15.97
CA VAL A 226 20.24 20.85 -14.70
C VAL A 226 21.73 21.20 -14.61
N THR A 227 22.60 20.27 -15.02
CA THR A 227 24.04 20.51 -15.10
C THR A 227 24.36 21.61 -16.11
N SER A 228 23.80 21.56 -17.33
CA SER A 228 23.97 22.62 -18.33
C SER A 228 23.48 23.98 -17.83
N SER A 229 22.34 24.01 -17.13
CA SER A 229 21.79 25.25 -16.56
C SER A 229 22.68 25.81 -15.44
N ALA A 230 23.38 24.96 -14.69
CA ALA A 230 24.27 25.39 -13.61
C ALA A 230 25.50 26.14 -14.17
N PHE A 231 26.08 25.65 -15.27
CA PHE A 231 27.16 26.35 -15.97
C PHE A 231 26.72 27.73 -16.48
N TRP A 232 25.53 27.81 -17.09
CA TRP A 232 24.97 29.09 -17.54
C TRP A 232 24.75 30.06 -16.37
N LYS A 233 24.09 29.61 -15.30
CA LYS A 233 23.74 30.48 -14.17
C LYS A 233 24.96 31.01 -13.41
N LYS A 234 26.00 30.21 -13.24
CA LYS A 234 27.15 30.56 -12.39
C LYS A 234 28.29 31.21 -13.19
N TYR A 235 28.48 30.81 -14.44
CA TYR A 235 29.63 31.23 -15.25
C TYR A 235 29.25 31.85 -16.62
N GLY A 236 27.96 31.92 -16.96
CA GLY A 236 27.47 32.73 -18.09
C GLY A 236 27.65 32.14 -19.49
N PHE A 237 27.92 30.83 -19.62
CA PHE A 237 28.07 30.16 -20.93
C PHE A 237 27.29 28.84 -21.02
N ASN A 238 26.96 28.42 -22.25
CA ASN A 238 26.19 27.21 -22.54
C ASN A 238 27.09 26.03 -22.92
N THR A 239 26.55 24.81 -22.88
CA THR A 239 27.25 23.62 -23.39
C THR A 239 27.41 23.67 -24.90
N ALA A 240 28.51 23.13 -25.43
CA ALA A 240 28.80 23.06 -26.86
C ALA A 240 27.65 22.43 -27.67
N GLU A 241 27.40 22.98 -28.87
CA GLU A 241 26.38 22.47 -29.79
C GLU A 241 26.99 21.44 -30.75
N ILE A 242 26.56 20.19 -30.65
CA ILE A 242 26.99 19.13 -31.58
C ILE A 242 26.06 19.10 -32.80
N LYS A 243 26.63 19.40 -33.98
CA LYS A 243 25.97 19.39 -35.30
C LYS A 243 26.16 18.03 -36.00
N GLY A 244 25.28 17.70 -36.94
CA GLY A 244 25.31 16.43 -37.69
C GLY A 244 24.04 15.57 -37.52
N SER A 245 24.04 14.40 -38.17
CA SER A 245 23.00 13.37 -38.00
C SER A 245 23.00 12.78 -36.58
N ARG A 246 21.92 12.11 -36.14
CA ARG A 246 21.83 11.57 -34.76
C ARG A 246 23.01 10.65 -34.41
N ASP A 247 23.45 9.83 -35.36
CA ASP A 247 24.55 8.88 -35.17
C ASP A 247 25.90 9.61 -35.16
N GLU A 248 26.11 10.61 -36.02
CA GLU A 248 27.28 11.50 -35.98
C GLU A 248 27.36 12.26 -34.66
N LYS A 249 26.25 12.82 -34.18
CA LYS A 249 26.19 13.51 -32.89
C LYS A 249 26.56 12.58 -31.73
N LYS A 250 26.11 11.33 -31.81
CA LYS A 250 26.40 10.31 -30.80
C LYS A 250 27.88 9.93 -30.81
N ILE A 251 28.46 9.68 -31.98
CA ILE A 251 29.90 9.40 -32.14
C ILE A 251 30.72 10.59 -31.63
N HIS A 252 30.38 11.81 -32.05
CA HIS A 252 31.08 13.02 -31.65
C HIS A 252 30.98 13.30 -30.15
N ALA A 253 29.82 13.05 -29.53
CA ALA A 253 29.66 13.19 -28.08
C ALA A 253 30.60 12.24 -27.29
N TYR A 254 30.79 11.01 -27.77
CA TYR A 254 31.70 10.05 -27.14
C TYR A 254 33.18 10.29 -27.53
N ASP A 255 33.46 10.84 -28.71
CA ASP A 255 34.79 11.35 -29.09
C ASP A 255 35.24 12.46 -28.12
N LEU A 256 34.36 13.44 -27.85
CA LEU A 256 34.63 14.50 -26.87
C LEU A 256 34.85 13.93 -25.47
N ARG A 257 34.01 12.98 -25.02
CA ARG A 257 34.23 12.30 -23.72
C ARG A 257 35.57 11.56 -23.67
N SER A 258 35.97 10.93 -24.77
CA SER A 258 37.24 10.22 -24.90
C SER A 258 38.42 11.17 -24.82
N LYS A 259 38.37 12.32 -25.50
CA LYS A 259 39.44 13.34 -25.51
C LYS A 259 39.52 14.15 -24.22
N ALA A 260 38.41 14.27 -23.48
CA ALA A 260 38.33 15.09 -22.28
C ALA A 260 39.25 14.65 -21.13
N ILE A 261 39.89 13.49 -21.23
CA ILE A 261 40.79 12.96 -20.19
C ILE A 261 42.27 13.23 -20.45
N ASP A 262 42.65 13.62 -21.67
CA ASP A 262 44.05 13.75 -22.10
C ASP A 262 44.31 14.94 -23.04
N THR A 263 43.27 15.66 -23.43
CA THR A 263 43.33 16.81 -24.33
C THR A 263 42.57 17.99 -23.72
N GLN A 264 43.13 19.20 -23.82
CA GLN A 264 42.41 20.42 -23.44
C GLN A 264 41.23 20.66 -24.40
N LEU A 265 40.01 20.61 -23.87
CA LEU A 265 38.80 20.93 -24.64
C LEU A 265 38.37 22.38 -24.37
N SER A 266 37.54 22.97 -25.22
CA SER A 266 36.96 24.28 -24.91
C SER A 266 36.04 24.22 -23.68
N LYS A 267 35.88 25.34 -22.96
CA LYS A 267 35.03 25.41 -21.77
C LYS A 267 33.58 24.97 -22.05
N GLU A 268 33.04 25.27 -23.23
CA GLU A 268 31.72 24.84 -23.68
C GLU A 268 31.65 23.31 -23.89
N GLU A 269 32.70 22.69 -24.45
CA GLU A 269 32.80 21.23 -24.65
C GLU A 269 32.99 20.49 -23.32
N VAL A 270 33.78 21.03 -22.40
CA VAL A 270 33.94 20.49 -21.04
C VAL A 270 32.58 20.47 -20.33
N ALA A 271 31.83 21.57 -20.39
CA ALA A 271 30.49 21.64 -19.82
C ALA A 271 29.52 20.63 -20.47
N PHE A 272 29.61 20.42 -21.79
CA PHE A 272 28.84 19.39 -22.48
C PHE A 272 29.17 17.98 -21.97
N VAL A 273 30.46 17.63 -21.90
CA VAL A 273 30.96 16.32 -21.47
C VAL A 273 30.53 16.02 -20.03
N LEU A 274 30.74 16.96 -19.11
CA LEU A 274 30.36 16.81 -17.71
C LEU A 274 28.83 16.68 -17.55
N ALA A 275 28.04 17.42 -18.32
CA ALA A 275 26.58 17.29 -18.33
C ALA A 275 26.12 15.94 -18.89
N ALA A 276 26.78 15.41 -19.93
CA ALA A 276 26.48 14.12 -20.52
C ALA A 276 26.80 12.95 -19.57
N ILE A 277 27.97 12.97 -18.92
CA ILE A 277 28.35 11.95 -17.92
C ILE A 277 27.39 11.98 -16.73
N ASN A 278 27.06 13.19 -16.23
CA ASN A 278 26.11 13.37 -15.14
C ASN A 278 24.70 12.84 -15.48
N ASN A 279 24.26 12.99 -16.73
CA ASN A 279 23.01 12.39 -17.19
C ASN A 279 23.01 10.86 -17.05
N ASN A 280 24.11 10.21 -17.44
CA ASN A 280 24.25 8.76 -17.27
C ASN A 280 24.32 8.37 -15.78
N LEU A 281 24.98 9.17 -14.94
CA LEU A 281 25.04 8.98 -13.48
C LEU A 281 23.67 9.10 -12.81
N ASN A 282 22.86 10.06 -13.23
CA ASN A 282 21.53 10.27 -12.67
C ASN A 282 20.59 9.10 -13.00
N ASN A 283 20.66 8.60 -14.24
CA ASN A 283 19.84 7.48 -14.70
C ASN A 283 20.23 6.12 -14.07
N SER A 284 21.44 5.99 -13.53
CA SER A 284 21.91 4.78 -12.83
C SER A 284 21.61 4.80 -11.31
N SER A 285 20.91 5.82 -10.80
CA SER A 285 20.65 6.00 -9.37
C SER A 285 19.49 5.14 -8.84
N GLY A 286 19.77 4.20 -7.93
CA GLY A 286 18.75 3.34 -7.32
C GLY A 286 19.28 2.36 -6.26
N TYR A 287 18.37 1.73 -5.50
CA TYR A 287 18.71 0.76 -4.47
C TYR A 287 19.49 -0.44 -5.03
N LEU A 288 19.07 -1.00 -6.17
CA LEU A 288 19.73 -2.11 -6.86
C LEU A 288 21.08 -1.69 -7.47
N GLY A 289 21.18 -0.47 -7.99
CA GLY A 289 22.46 0.11 -8.45
C GLY A 289 23.51 0.14 -7.34
N SER A 290 23.14 0.57 -6.13
CA SER A 290 24.05 0.58 -4.96
C SER A 290 24.51 -0.81 -4.50
N ILE A 291 23.68 -1.84 -4.72
CA ILE A 291 24.05 -3.23 -4.43
C ILE A 291 25.02 -3.71 -5.52
N SER A 292 24.73 -3.42 -6.79
CA SER A 292 25.57 -3.74 -7.94
C SER A 292 26.97 -3.11 -7.84
N ASP A 293 27.09 -1.84 -7.45
CA ASP A 293 28.39 -1.18 -7.22
C ASP A 293 29.20 -1.87 -6.11
N ARG A 294 28.56 -2.26 -5.00
CA ARG A 294 29.25 -3.03 -3.93
C ARG A 294 29.74 -4.37 -4.44
N SER A 295 28.95 -5.10 -5.22
CA SER A 295 29.37 -6.38 -5.81
C SER A 295 30.55 -6.20 -6.76
N LYS A 296 30.57 -5.09 -7.51
CA LYS A 296 31.71 -4.71 -8.35
C LYS A 296 32.97 -4.44 -7.52
N GLU A 297 32.85 -3.63 -6.48
CA GLU A 297 33.96 -3.31 -5.56
C GLU A 297 34.57 -4.58 -4.95
N LEU A 298 33.74 -5.52 -4.49
CA LEU A 298 34.18 -6.82 -3.98
C LEU A 298 34.99 -7.61 -5.01
N TYR A 299 34.51 -7.66 -6.26
CA TYR A 299 35.17 -8.39 -7.33
C TYR A 299 36.56 -7.83 -7.66
N PHE A 300 36.68 -6.52 -7.89
CA PHE A 300 37.95 -5.89 -8.28
C PHE A 300 38.98 -5.90 -7.15
N ASN A 301 38.54 -5.69 -5.91
CA ASN A 301 39.41 -5.76 -4.76
C ASN A 301 39.78 -7.20 -4.37
N LYS A 302 39.23 -8.21 -5.08
CA LYS A 302 39.35 -9.65 -4.76
C LYS A 302 39.01 -9.94 -3.31
N GLN A 303 37.97 -9.28 -2.81
CA GLN A 303 37.52 -9.36 -1.42
C GLN A 303 36.20 -10.11 -1.30
N THR A 304 36.08 -10.88 -0.23
CA THR A 304 34.80 -11.43 0.23
C THR A 304 33.98 -10.39 0.98
N VAL A 305 32.67 -10.63 1.14
CA VAL A 305 31.79 -9.77 1.95
C VAL A 305 32.33 -9.62 3.39
N GLY A 306 32.85 -10.70 3.97
CA GLY A 306 33.48 -10.70 5.29
C GLY A 306 34.69 -9.78 5.38
N GLN A 307 35.62 -9.89 4.43
CA GLN A 307 36.80 -9.02 4.37
C GLN A 307 36.41 -7.54 4.22
N TYR A 308 35.48 -7.23 3.32
CA TYR A 308 34.99 -5.87 3.10
C TYR A 308 34.39 -5.23 4.37
N LEU A 309 33.50 -5.95 5.05
CA LEU A 309 32.88 -5.46 6.29
C LEU A 309 33.90 -5.32 7.41
N MET A 310 34.89 -6.21 7.48
CA MET A 310 35.95 -6.12 8.49
C MET A 310 36.88 -4.93 8.24
N THR A 311 37.20 -4.62 6.98
CA THR A 311 38.00 -3.44 6.61
C THR A 311 37.34 -2.15 7.08
N GLN A 312 36.03 -2.00 6.89
CA GLN A 312 35.28 -0.85 7.40
C GLN A 312 35.34 -0.75 8.93
N LEU A 313 35.22 -1.87 9.64
CA LEU A 313 35.30 -1.90 11.10
C LEU A 313 36.72 -1.59 11.62
N LYS A 314 37.76 -2.00 10.90
CA LYS A 314 39.16 -1.64 11.22
C LYS A 314 39.40 -0.13 11.06
N GLN A 315 38.82 0.48 10.02
CA GLN A 315 38.92 1.93 9.80
C GLN A 315 38.10 2.71 10.84
N ASN A 316 36.87 2.28 11.11
CA ASN A 316 36.01 2.89 12.11
C ASN A 316 35.12 1.84 12.80
N PRO A 317 35.40 1.48 14.07
CA PRO A 317 34.62 0.51 14.84
C PRO A 317 33.15 0.87 15.05
N HIS A 318 32.76 2.13 14.84
CA HIS A 318 31.39 2.62 14.96
C HIS A 318 30.62 2.61 13.64
N THR A 319 31.22 2.11 12.56
CA THR A 319 30.58 2.03 11.25
C THR A 319 29.30 1.19 11.31
N ARG A 320 28.21 1.76 10.78
CA ARG A 320 26.93 1.07 10.73
C ARG A 320 26.91 0.07 9.57
N LEU A 321 27.10 -1.21 9.90
CA LEU A 321 26.94 -2.31 8.93
C LEU A 321 25.47 -2.66 8.65
N LYS A 322 24.53 -2.17 9.48
CA LYS A 322 23.09 -2.41 9.31
C LYS A 322 22.54 -1.58 8.14
N ASN A 323 21.86 -2.25 7.21
CA ASN A 323 21.31 -1.73 5.94
C ASN A 323 22.31 -1.66 4.78
N GLN A 324 23.54 -2.18 4.96
CA GLN A 324 24.41 -2.50 3.83
C GLN A 324 23.97 -3.84 3.25
N VAL A 325 23.38 -3.82 2.06
CA VAL A 325 22.80 -5.01 1.41
C VAL A 325 23.69 -5.48 0.28
N PHE A 326 23.96 -6.78 0.24
CA PHE A 326 24.72 -7.45 -0.82
C PHE A 326 23.83 -8.44 -1.55
N TYR A 327 24.18 -8.79 -2.79
CA TYR A 327 23.47 -9.84 -3.50
C TYR A 327 23.75 -11.20 -2.88
N ARG A 328 22.84 -12.15 -3.11
CA ARG A 328 23.03 -13.54 -2.72
C ARG A 328 24.27 -14.15 -3.36
N GLN A 329 24.58 -13.75 -4.60
CA GLN A 329 25.77 -14.21 -5.31
C GLN A 329 27.07 -13.83 -4.60
N ASP A 330 27.15 -12.64 -3.99
CA ASP A 330 28.34 -12.19 -3.26
C ASP A 330 28.61 -13.08 -2.02
N TYR A 331 27.54 -13.48 -1.34
CA TYR A 331 27.61 -14.42 -0.23
C TYR A 331 27.88 -15.86 -0.68
N LEU A 332 27.42 -16.26 -1.88
CA LEU A 332 27.77 -17.55 -2.48
C LEU A 332 29.26 -17.59 -2.86
N HIS A 333 29.78 -16.51 -3.45
CA HIS A 333 31.19 -16.35 -3.75
C HIS A 333 32.01 -16.45 -2.46
N GLU A 334 31.69 -15.66 -1.44
CA GLU A 334 32.33 -15.76 -0.13
C GLU A 334 32.27 -17.20 0.40
N PHE A 335 31.09 -17.82 0.48
CA PHE A 335 30.97 -19.20 0.98
C PHE A 335 31.91 -20.17 0.23
N ASN A 336 31.93 -20.11 -1.10
CA ASN A 336 32.79 -20.97 -1.92
C ASN A 336 34.27 -20.71 -1.64
N THR A 337 34.70 -19.43 -1.59
CA THR A 337 36.08 -19.06 -1.25
C THR A 337 36.48 -19.58 0.12
N LEU A 338 35.63 -19.36 1.14
CA LEU A 338 35.91 -19.83 2.49
C LEU A 338 36.01 -21.35 2.53
N TRP A 339 35.08 -22.06 1.89
CA TRP A 339 35.08 -23.53 1.83
C TRP A 339 36.34 -24.06 1.15
N GLU A 340 36.70 -23.51 0.00
CA GLU A 340 37.87 -23.96 -0.78
C GLU A 340 39.19 -23.72 -0.06
N ILE A 341 39.32 -22.62 0.69
CA ILE A 341 40.51 -22.35 1.49
C ILE A 341 40.55 -23.26 2.71
N GLN A 342 39.45 -23.39 3.46
CA GLN A 342 39.43 -24.22 4.66
C GLN A 342 39.55 -25.72 4.34
N ALA A 343 39.06 -26.20 3.19
CA ALA A 343 39.17 -27.60 2.78
C ALA A 343 40.62 -28.05 2.52
N LYS A 344 41.56 -27.12 2.36
CA LYS A 344 43.00 -27.42 2.29
C LYS A 344 43.57 -27.86 3.64
N PHE A 345 42.93 -27.44 4.73
CA PHE A 345 43.37 -27.69 6.11
C PHE A 345 42.51 -28.76 6.81
N HIS A 346 41.21 -28.83 6.48
CA HIS A 346 40.24 -29.73 7.11
C HIS A 346 39.70 -30.75 6.12
N LYS A 347 39.93 -32.05 6.38
CA LYS A 347 39.53 -33.16 5.50
C LYS A 347 38.02 -33.42 5.51
N GLU A 348 37.33 -32.93 6.53
CA GLU A 348 35.89 -33.06 6.74
C GLU A 348 35.08 -32.21 5.74
N LEU A 349 35.71 -31.27 5.04
CA LEU A 349 35.07 -30.37 4.07
C LEU A 349 34.94 -30.98 2.67
N THR A 350 34.07 -31.98 2.51
CA THR A 350 33.86 -32.67 1.22
C THR A 350 32.98 -31.89 0.24
N PRO A 351 33.05 -32.18 -1.08
CA PRO A 351 32.16 -31.59 -2.09
C PRO A 351 30.68 -31.87 -1.84
N GLU A 352 30.33 -33.07 -1.38
CA GLU A 352 28.96 -33.47 -1.08
C GLU A 352 28.42 -32.65 0.10
N LEU A 353 29.23 -32.47 1.14
CA LEU A 353 28.87 -31.64 2.29
C LEU A 353 28.77 -30.15 1.92
N LYS A 354 29.61 -29.68 0.99
CA LYS A 354 29.52 -28.32 0.42
C LYS A 354 28.17 -28.09 -0.21
N GLU A 355 27.69 -29.02 -1.05
CA GLU A 355 26.39 -28.90 -1.73
C GLU A 355 25.23 -28.88 -0.73
N GLU A 356 25.22 -29.81 0.23
CA GLU A 356 24.17 -29.90 1.25
C GLU A 356 24.10 -28.61 2.10
N ILE A 357 25.24 -28.14 2.61
CA ILE A 357 25.30 -26.93 3.43
C ILE A 357 24.95 -25.67 2.60
N ARG A 358 25.48 -25.55 1.37
CA ARG A 358 25.28 -24.37 0.52
C ARG A 358 23.87 -24.30 -0.03
N ASP A 359 23.44 -25.32 -0.76
CA ASP A 359 22.31 -25.26 -1.68
C ASP A 359 21.00 -25.75 -1.04
N VAL A 360 21.09 -26.69 -0.11
CA VAL A 360 19.93 -27.25 0.60
C VAL A 360 19.64 -26.49 1.90
N ILE A 361 20.69 -26.15 2.65
CA ILE A 361 20.54 -25.47 3.95
C ILE A 361 20.61 -23.96 3.79
N ILE A 362 21.78 -23.36 3.55
CA ILE A 362 22.01 -21.91 3.69
C ILE A 362 21.22 -21.09 2.66
N PHE A 363 21.40 -21.35 1.37
CA PHE A 363 20.91 -20.50 0.30
C PHE A 363 19.55 -20.92 -0.28
N TYR A 364 19.03 -22.09 0.13
CA TYR A 364 17.71 -22.55 -0.27
C TYR A 364 16.60 -21.54 0.07
N GLN A 365 15.75 -21.26 -0.91
CA GLN A 365 14.56 -20.45 -0.75
C GLN A 365 13.39 -21.10 -1.47
N ARG A 366 12.31 -21.38 -0.74
CA ARG A 366 11.06 -21.84 -1.34
C ARG A 366 10.56 -20.84 -2.39
N ARG A 367 10.13 -21.35 -3.53
CA ARG A 367 9.46 -20.56 -4.57
C ARG A 367 8.21 -19.86 -4.01
N LEU A 368 7.85 -18.74 -4.63
CA LEU A 368 6.61 -18.05 -4.28
C LEU A 368 5.42 -19.00 -4.53
N LYS A 369 4.44 -18.97 -3.63
CA LYS A 369 3.25 -19.79 -3.81
C LYS A 369 2.42 -19.17 -4.93
N SER A 370 2.08 -19.97 -5.93
CA SER A 370 1.14 -19.59 -6.97
C SER A 370 -0.15 -19.04 -6.35
N GLN A 371 -0.60 -17.88 -6.83
CA GLN A 371 -1.87 -17.27 -6.46
C GLN A 371 -2.94 -17.51 -7.53
N LYS A 372 -2.74 -18.46 -8.45
CA LYS A 372 -3.70 -18.77 -9.53
C LYS A 372 -5.11 -19.08 -9.03
N GLY A 373 -5.25 -19.59 -7.80
CA GLY A 373 -6.55 -19.81 -7.16
C GLY A 373 -7.36 -18.54 -6.87
N LEU A 374 -6.71 -17.36 -6.79
CA LEU A 374 -7.37 -16.07 -6.60
C LEU A 374 -7.90 -15.48 -7.91
N ILE A 375 -7.53 -16.04 -9.06
CA ILE A 375 -8.05 -15.61 -10.35
C ILE A 375 -9.55 -15.93 -10.40
N SER A 376 -10.35 -14.95 -10.81
CA SER A 376 -11.80 -15.11 -10.93
C SER A 376 -12.15 -16.21 -11.94
N PHE A 377 -13.28 -16.87 -11.71
CA PHE A 377 -13.90 -17.69 -12.74
C PHE A 377 -14.58 -16.80 -13.78
N CYS A 378 -14.65 -17.28 -15.03
CA CYS A 378 -15.41 -16.63 -16.09
C CYS A 378 -16.90 -16.70 -15.79
N GLU A 379 -17.61 -15.61 -16.06
CA GLU A 379 -19.05 -15.52 -15.80
C GLU A 379 -19.90 -16.48 -16.64
N PHE A 380 -19.48 -16.76 -17.88
CA PHE A 380 -20.19 -17.64 -18.82
C PHE A 380 -19.80 -19.12 -18.68
N GLU A 381 -18.57 -19.41 -18.29
CA GLU A 381 -18.01 -20.77 -18.26
C GLU A 381 -17.73 -21.23 -16.81
N SER A 382 -18.62 -20.87 -15.88
CA SER A 382 -18.56 -21.34 -14.49
C SER A 382 -19.90 -21.81 -13.94
N ARG A 383 -19.84 -22.83 -13.09
CA ARG A 383 -21.00 -23.43 -12.42
C ARG A 383 -20.70 -23.73 -10.96
N GLN A 384 -21.74 -23.76 -10.15
CA GLN A 384 -21.64 -24.15 -8.75
C GLN A 384 -22.03 -25.63 -8.62
N ILE A 385 -21.20 -26.39 -7.89
CA ILE A 385 -21.49 -27.78 -7.54
C ILE A 385 -21.45 -27.95 -6.02
N GLU A 386 -22.27 -28.85 -5.50
CA GLU A 386 -22.16 -29.28 -4.10
C GLU A 386 -21.07 -30.35 -3.98
N VAL A 387 -20.14 -30.14 -3.04
CA VAL A 387 -19.07 -31.07 -2.74
C VAL A 387 -19.05 -31.32 -1.24
N GLU A 388 -18.94 -32.58 -0.84
CA GLU A 388 -18.77 -32.96 0.55
C GLU A 388 -17.30 -32.82 0.97
N ILE A 389 -17.02 -31.96 1.96
CA ILE A 389 -15.66 -31.76 2.49
C ILE A 389 -15.72 -31.89 4.01
N ASN A 390 -15.12 -32.95 4.55
CA ASN A 390 -15.12 -33.29 5.98
C ASN A 390 -16.54 -33.49 6.55
N GLY A 391 -17.41 -34.25 5.88
CA GLY A 391 -18.77 -34.55 6.34
C GLY A 391 -19.74 -33.36 6.25
N LYS A 392 -19.38 -32.31 5.50
CA LYS A 392 -20.22 -31.11 5.30
C LYS A 392 -20.35 -30.82 3.81
N LYS A 393 -21.60 -30.74 3.34
CA LYS A 393 -21.93 -30.24 1.99
C LYS A 393 -21.49 -28.78 1.87
N LYS A 394 -20.70 -28.46 0.85
CA LYS A 394 -20.25 -27.11 0.53
C LYS A 394 -20.42 -26.84 -0.96
N VAL A 395 -20.97 -25.67 -1.28
CA VAL A 395 -21.04 -25.18 -2.65
C VAL A 395 -19.65 -24.69 -3.08
N LYS A 396 -19.13 -25.22 -4.19
CA LYS A 396 -17.86 -24.83 -4.80
C LYS A 396 -18.10 -24.42 -6.25
N THR A 397 -17.62 -23.24 -6.61
CA THR A 397 -17.58 -22.82 -8.01
C THR A 397 -16.45 -23.54 -8.73
N ILE A 398 -16.78 -24.18 -9.85
CA ILE A 398 -15.84 -24.78 -10.80
C ILE A 398 -16.05 -24.13 -12.18
N GLY A 399 -15.03 -24.18 -13.03
CA GLY A 399 -15.11 -23.62 -14.37
C GLY A 399 -13.80 -23.02 -14.85
N SER A 400 -13.85 -22.41 -16.04
CA SER A 400 -12.70 -21.76 -16.66
C SER A 400 -12.34 -20.46 -15.94
N LYS A 401 -11.04 -20.20 -15.81
CA LYS A 401 -10.54 -18.94 -15.27
C LYS A 401 -10.57 -17.83 -16.32
N VAL A 402 -10.66 -16.59 -15.87
CA VAL A 402 -10.61 -15.42 -16.78
C VAL A 402 -9.27 -15.31 -17.50
N CYS A 403 -9.31 -14.83 -18.74
CA CYS A 403 -8.15 -14.66 -19.62
C CYS A 403 -7.28 -13.47 -19.15
N PRO A 404 -5.94 -13.60 -19.13
CA PRO A 404 -5.05 -12.46 -18.88
C PRO A 404 -5.24 -11.37 -19.95
N LYS A 405 -5.23 -10.09 -19.57
CA LYS A 405 -5.35 -8.99 -20.53
C LYS A 405 -4.20 -8.94 -21.52
N SER A 406 -3.00 -9.35 -21.12
CA SER A 406 -1.85 -9.42 -22.03
C SER A 406 -1.93 -10.57 -23.04
N SER A 407 -2.89 -11.51 -22.92
CA SER A 407 -3.03 -12.59 -23.89
C SER A 407 -3.31 -12.04 -25.30
N PRO A 408 -2.65 -12.56 -26.35
CA PRO A 408 -2.91 -12.15 -27.74
C PRO A 408 -4.40 -12.23 -28.10
N LEU A 409 -5.06 -13.32 -27.71
CA LEU A 409 -6.50 -13.51 -27.89
C LEU A 409 -7.35 -12.43 -27.21
N PHE A 410 -6.98 -12.01 -25.99
CA PHE A 410 -7.72 -10.95 -25.31
C PHE A 410 -7.53 -9.60 -26.00
N GLN A 411 -6.32 -9.30 -26.48
CA GLN A 411 -6.05 -8.06 -27.19
C GLN A 411 -6.87 -7.98 -28.49
N GLU A 412 -6.90 -9.06 -29.27
CA GLU A 412 -7.72 -9.16 -30.48
C GLU A 412 -9.23 -9.02 -30.17
N PHE A 413 -9.74 -9.77 -29.20
CA PHE A 413 -11.14 -9.67 -28.77
C PHE A 413 -11.54 -8.25 -28.36
N LYS A 414 -10.68 -7.57 -27.60
CA LYS A 414 -10.90 -6.17 -27.19
C LYS A 414 -10.95 -5.24 -28.40
N ILE A 415 -10.06 -5.41 -29.37
CA ILE A 415 -10.01 -4.56 -30.57
C ILE A 415 -11.32 -4.71 -31.35
N TRP A 416 -11.74 -5.93 -31.68
CA TRP A 416 -13.00 -6.17 -32.40
C TRP A 416 -14.23 -5.64 -31.66
N GLN A 417 -14.27 -5.77 -30.33
CA GLN A 417 -15.31 -5.15 -29.53
C GLN A 417 -15.32 -3.62 -29.67
N ILE A 418 -14.16 -2.96 -29.74
CA ILE A 418 -14.08 -1.50 -29.94
C ILE A 418 -14.53 -1.14 -31.36
N LEU A 419 -14.00 -1.82 -32.38
CA LEU A 419 -14.28 -1.56 -33.79
C LEU A 419 -15.78 -1.60 -34.11
N ASN A 420 -16.51 -2.56 -33.56
CA ASN A 420 -17.96 -2.69 -33.78
C ASN A 420 -18.79 -1.57 -33.15
N ASN A 421 -18.21 -0.79 -32.24
CA ASN A 421 -18.88 0.34 -31.59
C ASN A 421 -18.44 1.70 -32.15
N ILE A 422 -17.56 1.74 -33.17
CA ILE A 422 -17.12 3.00 -33.77
C ILE A 422 -18.24 3.56 -34.65
N GLU A 423 -18.65 4.79 -34.34
CA GLU A 423 -19.60 5.57 -35.14
C GLU A 423 -18.85 6.68 -35.88
N VAL A 424 -19.06 6.77 -37.19
CA VAL A 424 -18.64 7.87 -38.06
C VAL A 424 -19.79 8.86 -38.16
N LYS A 425 -19.50 10.14 -37.91
CA LYS A 425 -20.48 11.24 -37.93
C LYS A 425 -20.07 12.30 -38.93
N GLU A 426 -20.99 12.72 -39.78
CA GLU A 426 -20.80 13.93 -40.59
C GLU A 426 -20.97 15.17 -39.73
N LYS A 427 -20.03 16.12 -39.85
CA LYS A 427 -20.06 17.36 -39.06
C LYS A 427 -21.21 18.29 -39.43
N THR A 428 -21.60 18.30 -40.70
CA THR A 428 -22.61 19.20 -41.27
C THR A 428 -24.03 18.69 -41.04
N THR A 429 -24.33 17.46 -41.46
CA THR A 429 -25.66 16.86 -41.40
C THR A 429 -25.97 16.21 -40.05
N ARG A 430 -24.93 15.93 -39.25
CA ARG A 430 -24.99 15.09 -38.04
C ARG A 430 -25.51 13.68 -38.28
N ALA A 431 -25.55 13.22 -39.53
CA ALA A 431 -25.82 11.82 -39.85
C ALA A 431 -24.71 10.95 -39.26
N SER A 432 -25.08 9.78 -38.72
CA SER A 432 -24.13 8.86 -38.09
C SER A 432 -24.34 7.43 -38.61
N ARG A 433 -23.24 6.73 -38.89
CA ARG A 433 -23.23 5.30 -39.24
C ARG A 433 -22.13 4.55 -38.52
N LEU A 434 -22.23 3.23 -38.43
CA LEU A 434 -21.13 2.38 -37.98
C LEU A 434 -20.08 2.21 -39.10
N LEU A 435 -18.88 1.75 -38.73
CA LEU A 435 -17.87 1.34 -39.70
C LEU A 435 -18.34 0.14 -40.54
N MET A 436 -18.00 0.17 -41.82
CA MET A 436 -18.16 -0.97 -42.74
C MET A 436 -17.13 -2.05 -42.43
N GLN A 437 -17.37 -3.28 -42.91
CA GLN A 437 -16.50 -4.41 -42.60
C GLN A 437 -15.06 -4.20 -43.09
N GLU A 438 -14.89 -3.72 -44.32
CA GLU A 438 -13.56 -3.39 -44.90
C GLU A 438 -12.83 -2.32 -44.08
N GLU A 439 -13.55 -1.30 -43.61
CA GLU A 439 -13.01 -0.24 -42.75
C GLU A 439 -12.52 -0.80 -41.41
N LYS A 440 -13.27 -1.76 -40.83
CA LYS A 440 -12.89 -2.44 -39.58
C LYS A 440 -11.62 -3.27 -39.79
N GLU A 441 -11.52 -4.03 -40.86
CA GLU A 441 -10.38 -4.90 -41.17
C GLU A 441 -9.10 -4.11 -41.43
N LEU A 442 -9.20 -3.00 -42.17
CA LEU A 442 -8.07 -2.10 -42.40
C LEU A 442 -7.55 -1.51 -41.09
N LEU A 443 -8.46 -1.06 -40.22
CA LEU A 443 -8.09 -0.49 -38.94
C LEU A 443 -7.58 -1.55 -37.95
N PHE A 444 -8.13 -2.77 -37.99
CA PHE A 444 -7.67 -3.92 -37.22
C PHE A 444 -6.20 -4.23 -37.54
N THR A 445 -5.84 -4.24 -38.82
CA THR A 445 -4.46 -4.48 -39.28
C THR A 445 -3.49 -3.50 -38.64
N GLU A 446 -3.82 -2.20 -38.61
CA GLU A 446 -3.00 -1.19 -37.93
C GLU A 446 -2.93 -1.40 -36.40
N LEU A 447 -4.08 -1.68 -35.78
CA LEU A 447 -4.19 -1.86 -34.33
C LEU A 447 -3.54 -3.18 -33.86
N SER A 448 -3.27 -4.13 -34.75
CA SER A 448 -2.71 -5.44 -34.42
C SER A 448 -1.28 -5.37 -33.86
N ILE A 449 -0.51 -4.34 -34.23
CA ILE A 449 0.86 -4.10 -33.75
C ILE A 449 1.03 -2.74 -33.06
N LYS A 450 0.08 -1.81 -33.21
CA LYS A 450 0.14 -0.48 -32.58
C LYS A 450 -0.57 -0.48 -31.22
N ASN A 451 -0.01 0.26 -30.26
CA ASN A 451 -0.63 0.42 -28.94
C ASN A 451 -1.97 1.18 -29.03
N LYS A 452 -2.04 2.21 -29.88
CA LYS A 452 -3.23 3.01 -30.14
C LYS A 452 -3.16 3.71 -31.49
N VAL A 453 -4.30 4.12 -32.01
CA VAL A 453 -4.44 4.99 -33.19
C VAL A 453 -5.28 6.21 -32.80
N SER A 454 -4.82 7.41 -33.16
CA SER A 454 -5.57 8.64 -32.88
C SER A 454 -6.80 8.77 -33.79
N LYS A 455 -7.82 9.52 -33.37
CA LYS A 455 -8.99 9.80 -34.23
C LYS A 455 -8.58 10.36 -35.60
N SER A 456 -7.62 11.29 -35.63
CA SER A 456 -7.15 11.89 -36.88
C SER A 456 -6.47 10.90 -37.80
N ASP A 457 -5.67 9.98 -37.25
CA ASP A 457 -4.95 9.00 -38.06
C ASP A 457 -5.89 7.89 -38.55
N ALA A 458 -6.86 7.49 -37.73
CA ALA A 458 -7.91 6.56 -38.16
C ALA A 458 -8.75 7.15 -39.30
N LEU A 459 -9.18 8.42 -39.19
CA LEU A 459 -9.94 9.06 -40.27
C LEU A 459 -9.11 9.20 -41.56
N LYS A 460 -7.83 9.59 -41.46
CA LYS A 460 -6.93 9.67 -42.63
C LYS A 460 -6.68 8.32 -43.29
N LEU A 461 -6.67 7.24 -42.50
CA LEU A 461 -6.48 5.89 -43.01
C LEU A 461 -7.73 5.39 -43.76
N LEU A 462 -8.91 5.70 -43.23
CA LEU A 462 -10.18 5.14 -43.71
C LEU A 462 -10.86 5.98 -44.79
N PHE A 463 -10.65 7.30 -44.81
CA PHE A 463 -11.46 8.22 -45.61
C PHE A 463 -10.61 9.29 -46.31
N GLU A 464 -10.90 9.54 -47.59
CA GLU A 464 -10.30 10.66 -48.33
C GLU A 464 -10.88 12.02 -47.88
N ASN A 465 -12.18 12.08 -47.58
CA ASN A 465 -12.89 13.26 -47.07
C ASN A 465 -12.83 13.39 -45.52
N HIS A 466 -11.73 12.93 -44.91
CA HIS A 466 -11.55 12.85 -43.46
C HIS A 466 -11.77 14.16 -42.67
N LYS A 467 -11.76 15.33 -43.33
CA LYS A 467 -11.95 16.64 -42.67
C LYS A 467 -13.40 16.89 -42.26
N ASP A 468 -14.37 16.31 -42.96
CA ASP A 468 -15.80 16.53 -42.72
C ASP A 468 -16.43 15.48 -41.80
N LEU A 469 -15.64 14.47 -41.42
CA LEU A 469 -16.05 13.35 -40.59
C LEU A 469 -15.51 13.48 -39.15
N ASP A 470 -16.22 12.84 -38.23
CA ASP A 470 -15.86 12.71 -36.82
C ASP A 470 -16.10 11.28 -36.33
N LEU A 471 -15.40 10.86 -35.27
CA LEU A 471 -15.61 9.57 -34.60
C LEU A 471 -16.05 9.79 -33.15
N ASN A 472 -16.88 8.87 -32.64
CA ASN A 472 -17.26 8.84 -31.22
C ASN A 472 -16.10 8.55 -30.25
N PHE A 473 -14.96 8.03 -30.74
CA PHE A 473 -13.73 7.80 -29.96
C PHE A 473 -12.64 8.84 -30.30
N LYS A 474 -11.96 9.36 -29.26
CA LYS A 474 -10.79 10.25 -29.42
C LYS A 474 -9.51 9.49 -29.80
N GLU A 475 -9.34 8.31 -29.23
CA GLU A 475 -8.25 7.38 -29.48
C GLU A 475 -8.81 5.97 -29.47
N ILE A 476 -8.28 5.12 -30.34
CA ILE A 476 -8.72 3.73 -30.53
C ILE A 476 -7.60 2.84 -29.99
N GLU A 477 -7.90 2.03 -28.97
CA GLU A 477 -6.90 1.18 -28.34
C GLU A 477 -6.56 -0.03 -29.22
N GLY A 478 -5.26 -0.26 -29.44
CA GLY A 478 -4.75 -1.41 -30.18
C GLY A 478 -4.14 -2.50 -29.30
N ASN A 479 -3.30 -3.33 -29.89
CA ASN A 479 -2.69 -4.50 -29.26
C ASN A 479 -1.44 -4.09 -28.47
N ARG A 480 -1.60 -3.98 -27.15
CA ARG A 480 -0.50 -3.55 -26.27
C ARG A 480 0.61 -4.59 -26.15
N THR A 481 0.27 -5.87 -26.32
CA THR A 481 1.23 -6.97 -26.23
C THR A 481 2.14 -6.98 -27.45
N GLN A 482 1.58 -6.93 -28.65
CA GLN A 482 2.36 -6.85 -29.87
C GLN A 482 3.13 -5.54 -29.97
N ALA A 483 2.54 -4.41 -29.58
CA ALA A 483 3.26 -3.14 -29.56
C ALA A 483 4.55 -3.20 -28.71
N ALA A 484 4.49 -3.81 -27.53
CA ALA A 484 5.67 -3.98 -26.68
C ALA A 484 6.71 -4.94 -27.28
N LEU A 485 6.27 -5.97 -28.00
CA LEU A 485 7.15 -6.89 -28.72
C LEU A 485 7.82 -6.20 -29.90
N PHE A 486 7.06 -5.49 -30.73
CA PHE A 486 7.59 -4.73 -31.86
C PHE A 486 8.54 -3.62 -31.42
N GLU A 487 8.27 -2.91 -30.32
CA GLU A 487 9.24 -1.98 -29.72
C GLU A 487 10.56 -2.68 -29.32
N ALA A 488 10.52 -3.93 -28.88
CA ALA A 488 11.71 -4.71 -28.58
C ALA A 488 12.40 -5.18 -29.88
N TYR A 489 11.64 -5.62 -30.88
CA TYR A 489 12.16 -5.99 -32.20
C TYR A 489 12.86 -4.81 -32.87
N PHE A 490 12.31 -3.60 -32.78
CA PHE A 490 12.94 -2.39 -33.32
C PHE A 490 14.29 -2.10 -32.65
N LYS A 491 14.40 -2.33 -31.33
CA LYS A 491 15.68 -2.21 -30.61
C LYS A 491 16.68 -3.27 -31.04
N ILE A 492 16.23 -4.51 -31.27
CA ILE A 492 17.07 -5.60 -31.76
C ILE A 492 17.60 -5.26 -33.16
N ILE A 493 16.73 -4.79 -34.06
CA ILE A 493 17.11 -4.37 -35.42
C ILE A 493 18.17 -3.25 -35.36
N GLU A 494 17.97 -2.24 -34.51
CA GLU A 494 18.94 -1.15 -34.31
C GLU A 494 20.29 -1.65 -33.76
N GLN A 495 20.28 -2.66 -32.88
CA GLN A 495 21.49 -3.26 -32.29
C GLN A 495 22.24 -4.18 -33.27
N SER A 496 21.53 -4.90 -34.14
CA SER A 496 22.11 -5.75 -35.18
C SER A 496 22.77 -4.98 -36.33
N GLY A 497 22.75 -3.64 -36.31
CA GLY A 497 23.48 -2.79 -37.25
C GLY A 497 22.68 -2.33 -38.48
N HIS A 498 21.40 -2.67 -38.57
CA HIS A 498 20.52 -2.20 -39.64
C HIS A 498 20.12 -0.72 -39.48
N ASP A 499 19.62 -0.14 -40.58
CA ASP A 499 19.17 1.23 -40.62
C ASP A 499 18.02 1.51 -39.66
N LYS A 500 17.96 2.74 -39.18
CA LYS A 500 16.91 3.18 -38.26
C LYS A 500 15.66 3.54 -39.05
N PHE A 501 14.63 2.71 -38.94
CA PHE A 501 13.32 2.98 -39.53
C PHE A 501 12.45 3.86 -38.59
N ASP A 502 11.76 4.84 -39.17
CA ASP A 502 10.71 5.58 -38.47
C ASP A 502 9.37 4.83 -38.59
N PHE A 503 9.24 3.74 -37.83
CA PHE A 503 8.05 2.88 -37.84
C PHE A 503 6.76 3.63 -37.46
N THR A 504 6.83 4.82 -36.87
CA THR A 504 5.64 5.61 -36.51
C THR A 504 4.90 6.17 -37.71
N LYS A 505 5.61 6.39 -38.83
CA LYS A 505 5.05 6.93 -40.08
C LYS A 505 4.64 5.85 -41.08
N MET A 506 4.83 4.58 -40.73
CA MET A 506 4.57 3.45 -41.61
C MET A 506 3.25 2.76 -41.25
N ASN A 507 2.65 2.11 -42.24
CA ASN A 507 1.52 1.23 -42.04
C ASN A 507 1.99 -0.12 -41.48
N ALA A 508 1.12 -0.83 -40.77
CA ALA A 508 1.46 -2.06 -40.07
C ALA A 508 1.96 -3.18 -40.99
N PHE A 509 1.45 -3.23 -42.22
CA PHE A 509 1.89 -4.17 -43.24
C PHE A 509 3.37 -3.99 -43.57
N LYS A 510 3.80 -2.78 -43.95
CA LYS A 510 5.21 -2.47 -44.26
C LYS A 510 6.12 -2.70 -43.07
N ILE A 511 5.67 -2.34 -41.86
CA ILE A 511 6.44 -2.59 -40.63
C ILE A 511 6.72 -4.09 -40.48
N THR A 512 5.68 -4.92 -40.66
CA THR A 512 5.78 -6.36 -40.49
C THR A 512 6.66 -6.99 -41.58
N GLU A 513 6.57 -6.55 -42.83
CA GLU A 513 7.46 -7.00 -43.91
C GLU A 513 8.92 -6.67 -43.65
N ILE A 514 9.23 -5.43 -43.23
CA ILE A 514 10.61 -5.02 -42.92
C ILE A 514 11.18 -5.87 -41.78
N VAL A 515 10.41 -6.02 -40.70
CA VAL A 515 10.86 -6.83 -39.54
C VAL A 515 11.06 -8.29 -39.95
N LYS A 516 10.13 -8.86 -40.72
CA LYS A 516 10.21 -10.24 -41.22
C LYS A 516 11.46 -10.45 -42.08
N SER A 517 11.69 -9.58 -43.06
CA SER A 517 12.84 -9.67 -43.96
C SER A 517 14.17 -9.61 -43.21
N ILE A 518 14.27 -8.71 -42.21
CA ILE A 518 15.49 -8.59 -41.39
C ILE A 518 15.66 -9.82 -40.49
N PHE A 519 14.59 -10.31 -39.86
CA PHE A 519 14.65 -11.47 -38.96
C PHE A 519 15.02 -12.75 -39.72
N GLU A 520 14.52 -12.93 -40.95
CA GLU A 520 14.95 -14.02 -41.85
C GLU A 520 16.45 -13.94 -42.14
N GLY A 521 16.96 -12.74 -42.43
CA GLY A 521 18.40 -12.52 -42.65
C GLY A 521 19.27 -12.80 -41.40
N LEU A 522 18.72 -12.63 -40.20
CA LEU A 522 19.37 -12.93 -38.92
C LEU A 522 19.10 -14.36 -38.42
N ASN A 523 18.36 -15.17 -39.19
CA ASN A 523 17.95 -16.53 -38.83
C ASN A 523 17.13 -16.60 -37.52
N TYR A 524 16.29 -15.59 -37.26
CA TYR A 524 15.32 -15.57 -36.17
C TYR A 524 13.97 -16.10 -36.63
N ASP A 525 13.27 -16.80 -35.75
CA ASP A 525 11.93 -17.31 -36.04
C ASP A 525 10.95 -16.15 -36.31
N THR A 526 10.33 -16.12 -37.50
CA THR A 526 9.39 -15.07 -37.92
C THR A 526 7.94 -15.39 -37.60
N ASP A 527 7.62 -16.64 -37.21
CA ASP A 527 6.26 -17.03 -36.81
C ASP A 527 5.82 -16.36 -35.50
N ILE A 528 6.77 -15.78 -34.75
CA ILE A 528 6.50 -14.98 -33.54
C ILE A 528 5.86 -13.61 -33.84
N LEU A 529 5.87 -13.16 -35.11
CA LEU A 529 5.41 -11.82 -35.50
C LEU A 529 3.88 -11.74 -35.58
N SER A 530 3.18 -12.87 -35.76
CA SER A 530 1.73 -12.90 -35.95
C SER A 530 1.05 -13.92 -35.01
N PHE A 531 -0.24 -13.74 -34.79
CA PHE A 531 -1.06 -14.65 -34.00
C PHE A 531 -2.41 -14.83 -34.69
N ASN A 532 -2.83 -16.08 -34.86
CA ASN A 532 -4.10 -16.44 -35.47
C ASN A 532 -5.04 -17.06 -34.42
N SER A 533 -6.13 -16.36 -34.12
CA SER A 533 -7.13 -16.82 -33.16
C SER A 533 -8.10 -17.88 -33.69
N ASP A 534 -8.15 -18.08 -35.00
CA ASP A 534 -9.09 -18.99 -35.68
C ASP A 534 -8.59 -20.44 -35.69
N ILE A 535 -7.32 -20.68 -35.32
CA ILE A 535 -6.77 -22.04 -35.23
C ILE A 535 -7.46 -22.84 -34.13
N GLU A 536 -7.94 -24.02 -34.47
CA GLU A 536 -8.60 -24.95 -33.55
C GLU A 536 -7.66 -25.99 -32.93
N GLY A 537 -8.13 -26.64 -31.87
CA GLY A 537 -7.41 -27.73 -31.19
C GLY A 537 -6.06 -27.33 -30.59
N ASP A 538 -5.17 -28.32 -30.47
CA ASP A 538 -3.85 -28.18 -29.83
C ASP A 538 -2.89 -27.27 -30.62
N ALA A 539 -3.13 -27.08 -31.92
CA ALA A 539 -2.32 -26.20 -32.76
C ALA A 539 -2.39 -24.73 -32.30
N TYR A 540 -3.51 -24.32 -31.70
CA TYR A 540 -3.71 -22.97 -31.17
C TYR A 540 -2.65 -22.59 -30.14
N GLU A 541 -2.39 -23.45 -29.15
CA GLU A 541 -1.43 -23.17 -28.07
C GLU A 541 0.02 -23.41 -28.51
N LYS A 542 0.22 -24.09 -29.64
CA LYS A 542 1.53 -24.37 -30.24
C LYS A 542 2.06 -23.26 -31.12
N GLN A 543 1.26 -22.24 -31.43
CA GLN A 543 1.71 -21.07 -32.19
C GLN A 543 2.93 -20.40 -31.52
N PRO A 544 4.05 -20.18 -32.25
CA PRO A 544 5.27 -19.59 -31.69
C PRO A 544 5.04 -18.28 -30.94
N MET A 545 4.23 -17.37 -31.48
CA MET A 545 3.86 -16.12 -30.80
C MET A 545 3.15 -16.35 -29.46
N TYR A 546 2.20 -17.30 -29.40
CA TYR A 546 1.47 -17.61 -28.18
C TYR A 546 2.37 -18.26 -27.12
N GLN A 547 3.29 -19.12 -27.55
CA GLN A 547 4.30 -19.73 -26.68
C GLN A 547 5.29 -18.69 -26.15
N LEU A 548 5.78 -17.77 -26.99
CA LEU A 548 6.64 -16.67 -26.59
C LEU A 548 5.94 -15.79 -25.55
N TRP A 549 4.69 -15.39 -25.82
CA TRP A 549 3.86 -14.65 -24.86
C TRP A 549 3.73 -15.43 -23.54
N HIS A 550 3.37 -16.71 -23.59
CA HIS A 550 3.17 -17.52 -22.39
C HIS A 550 4.47 -17.69 -21.59
N LEU A 551 5.60 -17.86 -22.27
CA LEU A 551 6.93 -17.93 -21.66
C LEU A 551 7.25 -16.63 -20.92
N LEU A 552 7.09 -15.48 -21.59
CA LEU A 552 7.33 -14.16 -21.00
C LEU A 552 6.37 -13.85 -19.84
N TYR A 553 5.09 -14.22 -19.97
CA TYR A 553 4.05 -13.99 -18.96
C TYR A 553 4.20 -14.90 -17.73
N SER A 554 4.49 -16.18 -17.93
CA SER A 554 4.44 -17.20 -16.87
C SER A 554 5.75 -17.32 -16.08
N PHE A 555 6.91 -17.04 -16.69
CA PHE A 555 8.22 -17.24 -16.06
C PHE A 555 8.42 -16.36 -14.82
N GLU A 556 8.54 -16.98 -13.64
CA GLU A 556 8.62 -16.27 -12.35
C GLU A 556 10.05 -15.90 -11.93
N GLY A 557 11.04 -16.63 -12.43
CA GLY A 557 12.46 -16.44 -12.15
C GLY A 557 13.21 -17.75 -11.92
N ASP A 558 14.55 -17.70 -11.92
CA ASP A 558 15.42 -18.84 -11.66
C ASP A 558 16.42 -18.60 -10.50
N ASN A 559 17.54 -19.33 -10.49
CA ASN A 559 18.59 -19.24 -9.47
C ASN A 559 19.82 -18.43 -9.92
N SER A 560 19.78 -17.81 -11.10
CA SER A 560 20.88 -16.97 -11.58
C SER A 560 20.95 -15.62 -10.86
N LYS A 561 22.00 -14.84 -11.15
CA LYS A 561 22.24 -13.51 -10.59
C LYS A 561 21.11 -12.53 -10.91
N THR A 562 20.67 -12.51 -12.17
CA THR A 562 19.61 -11.66 -12.71
C THR A 562 18.22 -12.27 -12.49
N GLY A 563 18.14 -13.59 -12.35
CA GLY A 563 16.92 -14.34 -12.12
C GLY A 563 16.15 -14.69 -13.40
N ASP A 564 16.75 -14.51 -14.58
CA ASP A 564 16.13 -14.69 -15.91
C ASP A 564 17.01 -15.43 -16.92
N THR A 565 18.15 -15.99 -16.50
CA THR A 565 19.09 -16.66 -17.42
C THR A 565 18.44 -17.84 -18.15
N LYS A 566 17.70 -18.70 -17.44
CA LYS A 566 16.96 -19.82 -18.06
C LYS A 566 15.88 -19.37 -19.04
N LEU A 567 15.33 -18.17 -18.85
CA LEU A 567 14.37 -17.58 -19.79
C LEU A 567 15.09 -17.14 -21.06
N ILE A 568 16.23 -16.46 -20.92
CA ILE A 568 17.09 -16.04 -22.02
C ILE A 568 17.54 -17.27 -22.83
N ASP A 569 18.08 -18.29 -22.17
CA ASP A 569 18.54 -19.52 -22.82
C ASP A 569 17.40 -20.19 -23.61
N LYS A 570 16.18 -20.22 -23.05
CA LYS A 570 15.02 -20.78 -23.75
C LYS A 570 14.53 -19.94 -24.92
N ILE A 571 14.64 -18.61 -24.86
CA ILE A 571 14.32 -17.74 -25.99
C ILE A 571 15.32 -17.96 -27.13
N THR A 572 16.61 -18.07 -26.80
CA THR A 572 17.68 -18.39 -27.76
C THR A 572 17.46 -19.77 -28.40
N GLU A 573 17.20 -20.80 -27.59
CA GLU A 573 16.98 -22.17 -28.07
C GLU A 573 15.75 -22.30 -28.97
N LEU A 574 14.64 -21.65 -28.63
CA LEU A 574 13.37 -21.83 -29.33
C LEU A 574 13.22 -20.95 -30.58
N TYR A 575 13.81 -19.76 -30.58
CA TYR A 575 13.53 -18.74 -31.61
C TYR A 575 14.78 -18.21 -32.31
N GLY A 576 15.97 -18.76 -32.02
CA GLY A 576 17.22 -18.43 -32.71
C GLY A 576 17.89 -17.11 -32.29
N PHE A 577 17.31 -16.36 -31.35
CA PHE A 577 17.89 -15.08 -30.91
C PHE A 577 19.25 -15.24 -30.27
N GLU A 578 20.20 -14.38 -30.65
CA GLU A 578 21.44 -14.19 -29.90
C GLU A 578 21.15 -13.79 -28.45
N LYS A 579 22.07 -14.14 -27.54
CA LYS A 579 21.88 -13.95 -26.09
C LYS A 579 21.60 -12.50 -25.70
N GLU A 580 22.26 -11.54 -26.36
CA GLU A 580 22.07 -10.10 -26.13
C GLU A 580 20.66 -9.64 -26.56
N HIS A 581 20.15 -10.14 -27.68
CA HIS A 581 18.80 -9.85 -28.17
C HIS A 581 17.71 -10.54 -27.33
N ALA A 582 17.95 -11.78 -26.92
CA ALA A 582 17.06 -12.52 -26.02
C ALA A 582 16.89 -11.82 -24.65
N MET A 583 17.92 -11.12 -24.16
CA MET A 583 17.82 -10.28 -22.96
C MET A 583 16.84 -9.12 -23.11
N ILE A 584 16.74 -8.51 -24.30
CA ILE A 584 15.76 -7.44 -24.57
C ILE A 584 14.34 -8.00 -24.43
N LEU A 585 14.07 -9.16 -25.05
CA LEU A 585 12.76 -9.82 -24.97
C LEU A 585 12.44 -10.28 -23.53
N ALA A 586 13.40 -10.87 -22.83
CA ALA A 586 13.22 -11.31 -21.44
C ALA A 586 12.85 -10.14 -20.51
N ASN A 587 13.27 -8.92 -20.80
CA ASN A 587 12.97 -7.72 -20.02
C ASN A 587 11.60 -7.09 -20.29
N ILE A 588 10.85 -7.57 -21.28
CA ILE A 588 9.50 -7.06 -21.57
C ILE A 588 8.59 -7.27 -20.36
N VAL A 589 7.86 -6.21 -19.98
CA VAL A 589 6.88 -6.21 -18.90
C VAL A 589 5.48 -6.17 -19.50
N LEU A 590 4.78 -7.30 -19.40
CA LEU A 590 3.41 -7.44 -19.89
C LEU A 590 2.37 -7.01 -18.85
N GLN A 591 1.18 -6.63 -19.31
CA GLN A 591 0.05 -6.31 -18.43
C GLN A 591 -0.34 -7.52 -17.56
N SER A 592 -0.47 -7.29 -16.25
CA SER A 592 -0.74 -8.33 -15.24
C SER A 592 -2.23 -8.52 -14.90
N ASP A 593 -3.09 -7.63 -15.39
CA ASP A 593 -4.54 -7.69 -15.19
C ASP A 593 -5.21 -8.83 -15.99
N TYR A 594 -6.47 -9.10 -15.65
CA TYR A 594 -7.31 -10.09 -16.32
C TYR A 594 -8.60 -9.45 -16.86
N GLY A 595 -9.17 -10.04 -17.91
CA GLY A 595 -10.50 -9.72 -18.42
C GLY A 595 -11.64 -10.26 -17.53
N SER A 596 -12.87 -10.15 -18.03
CA SER A 596 -14.06 -10.76 -17.41
C SER A 596 -14.37 -12.18 -17.92
N LEU A 597 -13.89 -12.52 -19.12
CA LEU A 597 -14.18 -13.76 -19.81
C LEU A 597 -12.96 -14.70 -19.87
N SER A 598 -13.21 -16.01 -19.99
CA SER A 598 -12.16 -17.02 -20.19
C SER A 598 -11.74 -17.12 -21.65
N THR A 599 -10.57 -17.72 -21.91
CA THR A 599 -10.11 -18.07 -23.27
C THR A 599 -11.19 -18.84 -24.05
N LYS A 600 -11.84 -19.81 -23.40
CA LYS A 600 -12.91 -20.61 -24.00
C LYS A 600 -14.13 -19.77 -24.40
N ALA A 601 -14.58 -18.87 -23.53
CA ALA A 601 -15.70 -17.99 -23.84
C ALA A 601 -15.36 -17.01 -24.97
N ILE A 602 -14.17 -16.40 -24.92
CA ILE A 602 -13.70 -15.47 -25.94
C ILE A 602 -13.65 -16.16 -27.31
N ARG A 603 -13.09 -17.36 -27.40
CA ARG A 603 -13.00 -18.10 -28.68
C ARG A 603 -14.35 -18.42 -29.32
N LYS A 604 -15.42 -18.57 -28.54
CA LYS A 604 -16.77 -18.74 -29.09
C LYS A 604 -17.42 -17.43 -29.53
N ILE A 605 -17.10 -16.32 -28.88
CA ILE A 605 -17.71 -15.00 -29.16
C ILE A 605 -16.98 -14.28 -30.29
N LEU A 606 -15.66 -14.47 -30.38
CA LEU A 606 -14.79 -13.74 -31.30
C LEU A 606 -15.17 -13.88 -32.79
N PRO A 607 -15.55 -15.07 -33.31
CA PRO A 607 -15.97 -15.20 -34.71
C PRO A 607 -17.13 -14.25 -35.05
N TYR A 608 -18.18 -14.21 -34.21
CA TYR A 608 -19.32 -13.32 -34.41
C TYR A 608 -18.96 -11.83 -34.26
N LEU A 609 -17.97 -11.49 -33.43
CA LEU A 609 -17.46 -10.12 -33.37
C LEU A 609 -16.71 -9.75 -34.66
N LYS A 610 -15.96 -10.67 -35.26
CA LYS A 610 -15.27 -10.44 -36.54
C LYS A 610 -16.25 -10.22 -37.69
N GLU A 611 -17.42 -10.85 -37.65
CA GLU A 611 -18.54 -10.62 -38.58
C GLU A 611 -19.23 -9.25 -38.40
N GLY A 612 -18.78 -8.45 -37.43
CA GLY A 612 -19.26 -7.09 -37.21
C GLY A 612 -20.41 -6.95 -36.21
N ASN A 613 -20.84 -8.05 -35.55
CA ASN A 613 -21.91 -8.03 -34.57
C ASN A 613 -21.54 -7.25 -33.30
N GLU A 614 -22.52 -6.59 -32.69
CA GLU A 614 -22.34 -6.01 -31.35
C GLU A 614 -22.07 -7.10 -30.30
N PHE A 615 -21.41 -6.75 -29.20
CA PHE A 615 -21.04 -7.72 -28.16
C PHE A 615 -22.23 -8.49 -27.57
N SER A 616 -23.39 -7.84 -27.42
CA SER A 616 -24.63 -8.47 -26.95
C SER A 616 -25.10 -9.59 -27.88
N VAL A 617 -25.15 -9.30 -29.18
CA VAL A 617 -25.56 -10.21 -30.26
C VAL A 617 -24.54 -11.34 -30.43
N ALA A 618 -23.24 -11.00 -30.45
CA ALA A 618 -22.17 -11.99 -30.54
C ALA A 618 -22.17 -12.96 -29.35
N CYS A 619 -22.53 -12.49 -28.14
CA CYS A 619 -22.74 -13.37 -27.01
C CYS A 619 -23.93 -14.32 -27.24
N GLU A 620 -25.05 -13.80 -27.74
CA GLU A 620 -26.25 -14.60 -28.00
C GLU A 620 -25.99 -15.70 -29.02
N TYR A 621 -25.35 -15.37 -30.15
CA TYR A 621 -24.95 -16.35 -31.17
C TYR A 621 -23.95 -17.39 -30.62
N ALA A 622 -23.08 -16.99 -29.70
CA ALA A 622 -22.17 -17.91 -28.99
C ALA A 622 -22.88 -18.76 -27.90
N GLY A 623 -24.19 -18.64 -27.73
CA GLY A 623 -24.98 -19.35 -26.73
C GLY A 623 -24.85 -18.78 -25.31
N TYR A 624 -24.48 -17.50 -25.18
CA TYR A 624 -24.29 -16.81 -23.90
C TYR A 624 -25.28 -15.67 -23.69
N ARG A 625 -25.74 -15.55 -22.45
CA ARG A 625 -26.57 -14.42 -22.02
C ARG A 625 -25.68 -13.32 -21.44
N HIS A 626 -25.44 -12.28 -22.23
CA HIS A 626 -24.58 -11.15 -21.82
C HIS A 626 -25.04 -10.45 -20.53
N SER A 627 -26.36 -10.49 -20.24
CA SER A 627 -26.95 -9.95 -19.02
C SER A 627 -27.71 -11.02 -18.24
N LYS A 628 -26.98 -11.78 -17.43
CA LYS A 628 -27.54 -12.84 -16.56
C LYS A 628 -28.62 -12.34 -15.59
N GLY A 629 -28.59 -11.05 -15.22
CA GLY A 629 -29.52 -10.46 -14.25
C GLY A 629 -30.73 -9.74 -14.85
N SER A 630 -30.80 -9.59 -16.18
CA SER A 630 -31.93 -8.91 -16.83
C SER A 630 -32.93 -9.95 -17.33
N LEU A 631 -33.86 -10.33 -16.45
CA LEU A 631 -34.94 -11.28 -16.76
C LEU A 631 -36.09 -10.58 -17.50
N THR A 632 -36.74 -11.29 -18.43
CA THR A 632 -38.00 -10.84 -19.05
C THR A 632 -39.16 -10.90 -18.05
N LYS A 633 -40.30 -10.28 -18.38
CA LYS A 633 -41.48 -10.33 -17.50
C LYS A 633 -41.93 -11.77 -17.23
N GLU A 634 -41.96 -12.58 -18.28
CA GLU A 634 -42.35 -14.00 -18.21
C GLU A 634 -41.35 -14.82 -17.37
N GLU A 635 -40.04 -14.58 -17.51
CA GLU A 635 -39.02 -15.24 -16.70
C GLU A 635 -39.11 -14.86 -15.21
N ILE A 636 -39.49 -13.63 -14.88
CA ILE A 636 -39.71 -13.18 -13.49
C ILE A 636 -40.95 -13.87 -12.90
N GLU A 637 -42.01 -14.01 -13.69
CA GLU A 637 -43.26 -14.63 -13.27
C GLU A 637 -43.08 -16.13 -12.98
N ASN A 638 -42.33 -16.81 -13.85
CA ASN A 638 -41.98 -18.23 -13.76
C ASN A 638 -40.76 -18.52 -12.85
N LYS A 639 -40.17 -17.50 -12.21
CA LYS A 639 -38.99 -17.67 -11.35
C LYS A 639 -39.32 -18.51 -10.11
N VAL A 640 -38.59 -19.62 -9.92
CA VAL A 640 -38.65 -20.41 -8.68
C VAL A 640 -38.05 -19.62 -7.53
N LEU A 641 -38.88 -19.29 -6.54
CA LEU A 641 -38.48 -18.56 -5.35
C LEU A 641 -38.10 -19.53 -4.24
N LYS A 642 -37.12 -19.16 -3.41
CA LYS A 642 -36.79 -19.88 -2.19
C LYS A 642 -37.82 -19.60 -1.10
N ASP A 643 -38.02 -20.56 -0.21
CA ASP A 643 -38.77 -20.35 1.03
C ASP A 643 -37.93 -19.66 2.10
N LYS A 644 -36.61 -19.90 2.07
CA LYS A 644 -35.64 -19.37 3.02
C LYS A 644 -34.35 -18.96 2.34
N LEU A 645 -33.80 -17.81 2.71
CA LEU A 645 -32.53 -17.31 2.20
C LEU A 645 -31.34 -18.03 2.86
N ASP A 646 -30.36 -18.41 2.06
CA ASP A 646 -29.12 -19.03 2.53
C ASP A 646 -28.14 -18.01 3.09
N ILE A 647 -27.47 -18.36 4.19
CA ILE A 647 -26.39 -17.54 4.75
C ILE A 647 -25.19 -17.55 3.79
N LEU A 648 -24.65 -16.37 3.51
CA LEU A 648 -23.46 -16.23 2.67
C LEU A 648 -22.26 -16.98 3.28
N PRO A 649 -21.56 -17.83 2.51
CA PRO A 649 -20.34 -18.47 2.95
C PRO A 649 -19.26 -17.48 3.37
N LYS A 650 -18.39 -17.90 4.29
CA LYS A 650 -17.28 -17.06 4.77
C LYS A 650 -16.30 -16.69 3.64
N ASN A 651 -15.97 -15.41 3.52
CA ASN A 651 -15.13 -14.83 2.47
C ASN A 651 -15.71 -15.00 1.04
N SER A 652 -17.03 -15.09 0.94
CA SER A 652 -17.73 -15.03 -0.36
C SER A 652 -17.64 -13.64 -0.97
N LEU A 653 -17.53 -12.60 -0.13
CA LEU A 653 -17.34 -11.22 -0.54
C LEU A 653 -15.97 -10.70 -0.14
N ARG A 654 -15.43 -9.76 -0.93
CA ARG A 654 -14.12 -9.13 -0.65
C ARG A 654 -14.13 -8.27 0.61
N ASN A 655 -15.26 -7.64 0.92
CA ASN A 655 -15.42 -6.80 2.11
C ASN A 655 -16.13 -7.60 3.23
N PRO A 656 -15.43 -7.93 4.34
CA PRO A 656 -16.00 -8.72 5.43
C PRO A 656 -17.09 -7.97 6.21
N VAL A 657 -17.08 -6.63 6.25
CA VAL A 657 -18.13 -5.83 6.89
C VAL A 657 -19.45 -5.99 6.12
N VAL A 658 -19.37 -5.91 4.80
CA VAL A 658 -20.51 -6.12 3.89
C VAL A 658 -21.07 -7.54 4.01
N GLU A 659 -20.20 -8.56 4.02
CA GLU A 659 -20.61 -9.95 4.24
C GLU A 659 -21.32 -10.12 5.59
N LYS A 660 -20.81 -9.47 6.65
CA LYS A 660 -21.41 -9.51 8.00
C LYS A 660 -22.80 -8.88 8.02
N ILE A 661 -22.98 -7.71 7.38
CA ILE A 661 -24.26 -7.01 7.31
C ILE A 661 -25.27 -7.78 6.46
N LEU A 662 -24.89 -8.25 5.27
CA LEU A 662 -25.79 -9.05 4.42
C LEU A 662 -26.24 -10.33 5.12
N ASN A 663 -25.35 -10.99 5.89
CA ASN A 663 -25.75 -12.13 6.71
C ASN A 663 -26.68 -11.76 7.88
N GLN A 664 -26.57 -10.56 8.46
CA GLN A 664 -27.57 -10.09 9.41
C GLN A 664 -28.90 -9.80 8.73
N MET A 665 -28.89 -9.20 7.53
CA MET A 665 -30.09 -8.96 6.72
C MET A 665 -30.80 -10.26 6.40
N ILE A 666 -30.08 -11.28 5.91
CA ILE A 666 -30.63 -12.62 5.64
C ILE A 666 -31.33 -13.18 6.88
N ASN A 667 -30.71 -13.08 8.06
CA ASN A 667 -31.32 -13.56 9.30
C ASN A 667 -32.59 -12.77 9.66
N VAL A 668 -32.57 -11.44 9.55
CA VAL A 668 -33.74 -10.59 9.82
C VAL A 668 -34.88 -10.96 8.88
N VAL A 669 -34.62 -11.02 7.57
CA VAL A 669 -35.62 -11.35 6.55
C VAL A 669 -36.20 -12.75 6.77
N ASN A 670 -35.36 -13.76 7.00
CA ASN A 670 -35.82 -15.11 7.30
C ASN A 670 -36.71 -15.17 8.55
N THR A 671 -36.36 -14.41 9.59
CA THR A 671 -37.16 -14.36 10.83
C THR A 671 -38.51 -13.66 10.59
N VAL A 672 -38.52 -12.60 9.78
CA VAL A 672 -39.76 -11.90 9.38
C VAL A 672 -40.67 -12.84 8.58
N VAL A 673 -40.11 -13.60 7.62
CA VAL A 673 -40.86 -14.59 6.85
C VAL A 673 -41.45 -15.68 7.75
N GLU A 674 -40.66 -16.20 8.69
CA GLU A 674 -41.11 -17.23 9.64
C GLU A 674 -42.21 -16.71 10.57
N SER A 675 -42.14 -15.44 11.00
CA SER A 675 -43.08 -14.88 11.98
C SER A 675 -44.35 -14.29 11.36
N TYR A 676 -44.26 -13.70 10.17
CA TYR A 676 -45.35 -12.91 9.56
C TYR A 676 -45.74 -13.38 8.15
N GLY A 677 -45.14 -14.46 7.67
CA GLY A 677 -45.30 -14.97 6.31
C GLY A 677 -44.46 -14.22 5.27
N LYS A 678 -44.43 -14.76 4.07
CA LYS A 678 -43.62 -14.25 2.95
C LYS A 678 -44.17 -12.90 2.44
N PRO A 679 -43.33 -11.88 2.24
CA PRO A 679 -43.76 -10.61 1.64
C PRO A 679 -43.95 -10.76 0.12
N ASP A 680 -44.85 -9.96 -0.46
CA ASP A 680 -45.09 -9.91 -1.91
C ASP A 680 -44.02 -9.07 -2.63
N GLU A 681 -43.52 -8.04 -1.96
CA GLU A 681 -42.48 -7.13 -2.46
C GLU A 681 -41.53 -6.72 -1.34
N ILE A 682 -40.25 -6.53 -1.69
CA ILE A 682 -39.26 -5.97 -0.79
C ILE A 682 -38.76 -4.64 -1.37
N ARG A 683 -38.71 -3.60 -0.55
CA ARG A 683 -38.20 -2.27 -0.91
C ARG A 683 -36.94 -1.98 -0.12
N ILE A 684 -35.87 -1.57 -0.78
CA ILE A 684 -34.57 -1.26 -0.15
C ILE A 684 -34.12 0.15 -0.51
N GLU A 685 -33.41 0.82 0.39
CA GLU A 685 -32.69 2.05 0.04
C GLU A 685 -31.32 1.71 -0.59
N LEU A 686 -31.09 2.21 -1.80
CA LEU A 686 -29.76 2.32 -2.39
C LEU A 686 -29.20 3.70 -2.01
N ALA A 687 -27.96 3.76 -1.56
CA ALA A 687 -27.23 5.02 -1.42
C ALA A 687 -26.84 5.64 -2.80
N ARG A 688 -27.73 5.64 -3.80
CA ARG A 688 -27.52 6.33 -5.09
C ARG A 688 -27.95 7.79 -4.96
N GLU A 689 -27.16 8.70 -5.52
CA GLU A 689 -27.59 10.08 -5.79
C GLU A 689 -28.65 10.07 -6.90
N LEU A 690 -29.51 11.11 -6.95
CA LEU A 690 -30.45 11.34 -8.05
C LEU A 690 -29.71 11.38 -9.41
N LYS A 691 -30.39 11.04 -10.49
CA LYS A 691 -29.80 11.12 -11.84
C LYS A 691 -29.31 12.56 -12.10
N LYS A 692 -28.00 12.70 -12.33
CA LYS A 692 -27.39 13.98 -12.74
C LYS A 692 -28.00 14.47 -14.05
N SER A 693 -28.25 15.77 -14.14
CA SER A 693 -28.78 16.42 -15.35
C SER A 693 -27.81 16.24 -16.54
N ALA A 694 -28.28 16.49 -17.76
CA ALA A 694 -27.42 16.43 -18.96
C ALA A 694 -26.22 17.39 -18.83
N LYS A 695 -26.47 18.62 -18.35
CA LYS A 695 -25.45 19.65 -18.10
C LYS A 695 -24.45 19.21 -17.02
N GLU A 696 -24.91 18.66 -15.89
CA GLU A 696 -24.01 18.16 -14.84
C GLU A 696 -23.15 16.98 -15.32
N ARG A 697 -23.70 16.12 -16.19
CA ARG A 697 -22.93 15.01 -16.80
C ARG A 697 -21.88 15.54 -17.78
N GLU A 698 -22.21 16.56 -18.57
CA GLU A 698 -21.28 17.22 -19.49
C GLU A 698 -20.15 17.95 -18.76
N GLU A 699 -20.47 18.71 -17.70
CA GLU A 699 -19.49 19.37 -16.85
C GLU A 699 -18.53 18.36 -16.19
N LEU A 700 -19.08 17.25 -15.67
CA LEU A 700 -18.30 16.17 -15.07
C LEU A 700 -17.40 15.47 -16.10
N THR A 701 -17.92 15.19 -17.29
CA THR A 701 -17.15 14.61 -18.40
C THR A 701 -16.03 15.55 -18.85
N THR A 702 -16.32 16.84 -18.95
CA THR A 702 -15.34 17.88 -19.29
C THR A 702 -14.25 18.00 -18.23
N SER A 703 -14.62 17.96 -16.95
CA SER A 703 -13.68 17.98 -15.83
C SER A 703 -12.76 16.75 -15.82
N ILE A 704 -13.31 15.55 -16.05
CA ILE A 704 -12.53 14.31 -16.19
C ILE A 704 -11.58 14.41 -17.40
N GLY A 705 -12.07 14.91 -18.53
CA GLY A 705 -11.26 15.11 -19.74
C GLY A 705 -10.09 16.06 -19.50
N LYS A 706 -10.32 17.21 -18.88
CA LYS A 706 -9.27 18.18 -18.51
C LYS A 706 -8.24 17.55 -17.58
N SER A 707 -8.67 16.87 -16.51
CA SER A 707 -7.75 16.19 -15.59
C SER A 707 -6.94 15.09 -16.26
N THR A 708 -7.52 14.38 -17.23
CA THR A 708 -6.82 13.32 -17.98
C THR A 708 -5.75 13.90 -18.87
N ALA A 709 -6.06 14.98 -19.61
CA ALA A 709 -5.10 15.68 -20.45
C ALA A 709 -3.93 16.27 -19.63
N GLU A 710 -4.21 16.88 -18.48
CA GLU A 710 -3.16 17.34 -17.55
C GLU A 710 -2.28 16.19 -17.05
N HIS A 711 -2.87 15.04 -16.71
CA HIS A 711 -2.11 13.88 -16.26
C HIS A 711 -1.20 13.31 -17.37
N GLU A 712 -1.65 13.30 -18.63
CA GLU A 712 -0.80 12.93 -19.77
C GLU A 712 0.33 13.93 -19.98
N LYS A 713 0.06 15.24 -19.87
CA LYS A 713 1.10 16.28 -19.91
C LYS A 713 2.14 16.07 -18.81
N PHE A 714 1.70 15.81 -17.57
CA PHE A 714 2.60 15.49 -16.47
C PHE A 714 3.38 14.21 -16.72
N ARG A 715 2.75 13.17 -17.29
CA ARG A 715 3.46 11.94 -17.65
C ARG A 715 4.58 12.22 -18.65
N ALA A 716 4.33 13.00 -19.69
CA ALA A 716 5.35 13.38 -20.65
C ALA A 716 6.49 14.19 -20.02
N ILE A 717 6.19 15.15 -19.14
CA ILE A 717 7.20 15.92 -18.40
C ILE A 717 8.03 15.01 -17.49
N LEU A 718 7.38 14.12 -16.75
CA LEU A 718 8.04 13.18 -15.85
C LEU A 718 8.94 12.17 -16.58
N GLN A 719 8.55 11.76 -17.79
CA GLN A 719 9.39 10.95 -18.67
C GLN A 719 10.58 11.74 -19.20
N ASN A 720 10.34 12.93 -19.75
CA ASN A 720 11.33 13.68 -20.52
C ASN A 720 12.30 14.49 -19.65
N GLU A 721 11.84 15.02 -18.52
CA GLU A 721 12.62 15.92 -17.65
C GLU A 721 13.13 15.23 -16.39
N PHE A 722 12.37 14.26 -15.85
CA PHE A 722 12.75 13.52 -14.65
C PHE A 722 13.28 12.10 -14.94
N GLY A 723 13.30 11.69 -16.21
CA GLY A 723 13.87 10.40 -16.64
C GLY A 723 13.08 9.16 -16.18
N LEU A 724 11.80 9.32 -15.81
CA LEU A 724 10.99 8.20 -15.32
C LEU A 724 10.47 7.35 -16.49
N ALA A 725 11.06 6.17 -16.71
CA ALA A 725 10.66 5.26 -17.80
C ALA A 725 9.17 4.86 -17.75
N HIS A 726 8.61 4.71 -16.54
CA HIS A 726 7.19 4.48 -16.32
C HIS A 726 6.68 5.41 -15.22
N VAL A 727 5.60 6.14 -15.49
CA VAL A 727 5.01 7.11 -14.56
C VAL A 727 3.80 6.51 -13.86
N SER A 728 3.91 6.28 -12.55
CA SER A 728 2.80 5.79 -11.74
C SER A 728 1.82 6.91 -11.38
N ARG A 729 0.62 6.53 -10.90
CA ARG A 729 -0.36 7.50 -10.38
C ARG A 729 0.20 8.28 -9.18
N ASN A 730 1.03 7.66 -8.35
CA ASN A 730 1.65 8.34 -7.20
C ASN A 730 2.69 9.36 -7.66
N ASP A 731 3.42 9.10 -8.74
CA ASP A 731 4.40 10.05 -9.27
C ASP A 731 3.73 11.31 -9.81
N ILE A 732 2.59 11.13 -10.50
CA ILE A 732 1.74 12.25 -10.94
C ILE A 732 1.24 13.03 -9.72
N ILE A 733 0.81 12.36 -8.64
CA ILE A 733 0.37 13.05 -7.42
C ILE A 733 1.52 13.83 -6.78
N ARG A 734 2.72 13.24 -6.65
CA ARG A 734 3.91 13.94 -6.14
C ARG A 734 4.19 15.19 -6.96
N TYR A 735 4.23 15.06 -8.27
CA TYR A 735 4.48 16.20 -9.15
C TYR A 735 3.41 17.28 -9.07
N LYS A 736 2.14 16.91 -8.97
CA LYS A 736 1.05 17.89 -8.76
C LYS A 736 1.21 18.65 -7.44
N LEU A 737 1.53 17.95 -6.34
CA LEU A 737 1.78 18.59 -5.05
C LEU A 737 3.04 19.47 -5.08
N TYR A 738 4.05 19.08 -5.85
CA TYR A 738 5.25 19.88 -6.07
C TYR A 738 4.94 21.20 -6.79
N LEU A 739 4.11 21.16 -7.84
CA LEU A 739 3.66 22.36 -8.56
C LEU A 739 2.80 23.29 -7.71
N GLU A 740 2.08 22.78 -6.70
CA GLU A 740 1.37 23.67 -5.77
C GLU A 740 2.33 24.58 -4.99
N LEU A 741 3.59 24.16 -4.80
CA LEU A 741 4.61 24.89 -4.04
C LEU A 741 5.41 25.88 -4.91
N GLU A 742 5.18 25.92 -6.22
CA GLU A 742 5.89 26.78 -7.18
C GLU A 742 5.92 28.27 -6.78
N PRO A 743 4.80 28.91 -6.37
CA PRO A 743 4.81 30.33 -6.00
C PRO A 743 5.74 30.68 -4.83
N ARG A 744 6.12 29.68 -4.04
CA ARG A 744 7.00 29.81 -2.87
C ARG A 744 8.39 29.21 -3.11
N GLY A 745 8.77 29.05 -4.37
CA GLY A 745 10.09 28.50 -4.73
C GLY A 745 10.25 27.03 -4.37
N PHE A 746 9.16 26.23 -4.41
CA PHE A 746 9.18 24.78 -4.17
C PHE A 746 9.64 24.37 -2.76
N GLN A 747 9.34 25.19 -1.75
CA GLN A 747 9.60 24.88 -0.35
C GLN A 747 8.41 24.16 0.30
N SER A 748 8.68 23.16 1.14
CA SER A 748 7.65 22.41 1.87
C SER A 748 6.86 23.28 2.85
N LEU A 749 5.64 22.86 3.16
CA LEU A 749 4.73 23.70 3.94
C LEU A 749 5.06 23.75 5.43
N TYR A 750 5.64 22.71 6.05
CA TYR A 750 5.84 22.69 7.50
C TYR A 750 7.26 23.14 7.81
N SER A 751 8.26 22.45 7.28
CA SER A 751 9.67 22.74 7.58
C SER A 751 10.31 23.78 6.67
N ASN A 752 9.57 24.34 5.70
CA ASN A 752 10.07 25.31 4.73
C ASN A 752 11.31 24.81 3.97
N THR A 753 11.40 23.48 3.77
CA THR A 753 12.59 22.87 3.17
C THR A 753 12.45 22.86 1.66
N TYR A 754 13.47 23.35 0.96
CA TYR A 754 13.48 23.34 -0.50
C TYR A 754 13.49 21.90 -1.04
N ILE A 755 12.53 21.61 -1.92
CA ILE A 755 12.42 20.34 -2.61
C ILE A 755 13.13 20.48 -3.95
N SER A 756 14.34 19.94 -4.05
CA SER A 756 15.01 19.88 -5.36
C SER A 756 14.23 18.95 -6.30
N PRO A 757 14.08 19.29 -7.60
CA PRO A 757 13.45 18.41 -8.60
C PRO A 757 13.98 16.96 -8.55
N ASN A 758 15.29 16.78 -8.37
CA ASN A 758 15.93 15.45 -8.34
C ASN A 758 15.54 14.64 -7.10
N LYS A 759 15.19 15.31 -5.99
CA LYS A 759 14.85 14.68 -4.72
C LYS A 759 13.36 14.39 -4.58
N LEU A 760 12.52 14.94 -5.46
CA LEU A 760 11.06 14.78 -5.44
C LEU A 760 10.60 13.30 -5.43
N PHE A 761 11.30 12.44 -6.16
CA PHE A 761 11.00 10.99 -6.26
C PHE A 761 11.91 10.12 -5.38
N SER A 762 12.78 10.74 -4.59
CA SER A 762 13.62 10.02 -3.64
C SER A 762 12.85 9.60 -2.39
N LYS A 763 13.48 8.80 -1.52
CA LYS A 763 12.92 8.46 -0.20
C LYS A 763 13.06 9.58 0.83
N GLU A 764 13.62 10.74 0.46
CA GLU A 764 13.78 11.89 1.37
C GLU A 764 12.47 12.66 1.58
N PHE A 765 11.56 12.63 0.61
CA PHE A 765 10.27 13.32 0.67
C PHE A 765 9.11 12.34 0.53
N ASP A 766 8.08 12.53 1.35
CA ASP A 766 6.87 11.72 1.34
C ASP A 766 5.67 12.57 0.92
N ILE A 767 4.67 11.92 0.29
CA ILE A 767 3.33 12.50 0.22
C ILE A 767 2.77 12.43 1.63
N GLU A 768 2.58 13.59 2.24
CA GLU A 768 2.12 13.71 3.62
C GLU A 768 0.63 14.06 3.70
N HIS A 769 -0.07 13.47 4.67
CA HIS A 769 -1.45 13.81 4.98
C HIS A 769 -1.54 14.98 5.95
N VAL A 770 -2.05 16.11 5.48
CA VAL A 770 -2.20 17.36 6.24
C VAL A 770 -2.92 17.12 7.55
N ILE A 771 -4.08 16.49 7.48
CA ILE A 771 -4.77 15.91 8.62
C ILE A 771 -4.52 14.40 8.54
N PRO A 772 -3.94 13.77 9.58
CA PRO A 772 -3.60 12.36 9.57
C PRO A 772 -4.79 11.49 9.18
N GLN A 773 -4.55 10.49 8.34
CA GLN A 773 -5.57 9.50 7.98
C GLN A 773 -6.14 8.73 9.18
N SER A 774 -5.46 8.75 10.33
CA SER A 774 -5.96 8.18 11.58
C SER A 774 -7.07 9.03 12.22
N ARG A 775 -7.15 10.33 11.89
CA ARG A 775 -8.08 11.31 12.47
C ARG A 775 -9.16 11.77 11.47
N LEU A 776 -8.77 12.04 10.22
CA LEU A 776 -9.71 12.39 9.14
C LEU A 776 -9.48 11.48 7.94
N PHE A 777 -10.50 10.72 7.56
CA PHE A 777 -10.41 9.62 6.59
C PHE A 777 -10.43 10.07 5.14
N ASP A 778 -9.59 11.05 4.87
CA ASP A 778 -9.52 11.72 3.60
C ASP A 778 -8.19 11.47 2.90
N ASP A 779 -8.21 10.58 1.91
CA ASP A 779 -7.09 10.36 0.99
C ASP A 779 -7.20 11.24 -0.27
N SER A 780 -8.10 12.23 -0.28
CA SER A 780 -8.20 13.17 -1.40
C SER A 780 -6.92 13.97 -1.54
N PHE A 781 -6.69 14.45 -2.77
CA PHE A 781 -5.60 15.35 -3.08
C PHE A 781 -5.60 16.61 -2.19
N SER A 782 -6.79 17.04 -1.74
CA SER A 782 -6.95 18.22 -0.87
C SER A 782 -6.42 18.04 0.55
N ASN A 783 -6.19 16.79 0.99
CA ASN A 783 -5.58 16.48 2.30
C ASN A 783 -4.12 16.03 2.18
N LYS A 784 -3.50 16.19 1.01
CA LYS A 784 -2.11 15.77 0.77
C LYS A 784 -1.21 16.97 0.57
N THR A 785 0.04 16.89 0.98
CA THR A 785 1.12 17.84 0.65
C THR A 785 2.43 17.07 0.47
N LEU A 786 3.52 17.75 0.12
CA LEU A 786 4.85 17.17 0.14
C LEU A 786 5.62 17.65 1.36
N GLU A 787 6.26 16.73 2.04
CA GLU A 787 7.09 17.06 3.19
C GLU A 787 8.28 16.10 3.32
N CYS A 788 9.35 16.58 3.96
CA CYS A 788 10.49 15.75 4.34
C CYS A 788 10.02 14.52 5.13
N ARG A 789 10.54 13.35 4.79
CA ARG A 789 10.22 12.09 5.45
C ARG A 789 10.47 12.12 6.95
N SER A 790 11.55 12.76 7.39
CA SER A 790 11.86 12.97 8.80
C SER A 790 10.77 13.77 9.51
N VAL A 791 10.30 14.84 8.89
CA VAL A 791 9.25 15.74 9.40
C VAL A 791 7.89 15.06 9.40
N ASN A 792 7.57 14.28 8.37
CA ASN A 792 6.36 13.45 8.35
C ASN A 792 6.34 12.44 9.52
N ILE A 793 7.44 11.70 9.70
CA ILE A 793 7.58 10.75 10.82
C ILE A 793 7.44 11.47 12.17
N GLU A 794 8.02 12.66 12.30
CA GLU A 794 7.95 13.48 13.51
C GLU A 794 6.52 13.97 13.80
N LYS A 795 5.80 14.48 12.79
CA LYS A 795 4.41 14.95 12.91
C LYS A 795 3.45 13.86 13.39
N GLY A 796 3.65 12.62 12.96
CA GLY A 796 2.87 11.47 13.44
C GLY A 796 1.35 11.64 13.27
N ASN A 797 0.62 11.78 14.37
CA ASN A 797 -0.85 11.90 14.39
C ASN A 797 -1.36 13.32 14.67
N ASP A 798 -0.50 14.34 14.60
CA ASP A 798 -0.93 15.74 14.73
C ASP A 798 -1.42 16.30 13.40
N THR A 799 -2.31 17.29 13.45
CA THR A 799 -2.66 18.08 12.25
C THR A 799 -1.46 18.93 11.85
N ALA A 800 -1.40 19.37 10.59
CA ALA A 800 -0.34 20.26 10.14
C ALA A 800 -0.23 21.54 10.99
N LEU A 801 -1.38 22.13 11.36
CA LEU A 801 -1.42 23.34 12.18
C LEU A 801 -0.91 23.08 13.60
N ASP A 802 -1.39 22.00 14.24
CA ASP A 802 -0.96 21.63 15.60
C ASP A 802 0.54 21.29 15.63
N TYR A 803 1.03 20.56 14.63
CA TYR A 803 2.44 20.20 14.50
C TYR A 803 3.33 21.43 14.33
N VAL A 804 2.97 22.35 13.43
CA VAL A 804 3.75 23.58 13.21
C VAL A 804 3.76 24.43 14.47
N TYR A 805 2.61 24.60 15.14
CA TYR A 805 2.54 25.32 16.41
C TYR A 805 3.43 24.66 17.47
N ALA A 806 3.33 23.34 17.62
CA ALA A 806 4.13 22.56 18.54
C ALA A 806 5.62 22.68 18.23
N LYS A 807 6.03 22.73 16.95
CA LYS A 807 7.46 22.75 16.56
C LYS A 807 8.07 24.15 16.56
N GLN A 808 7.35 25.15 16.03
CA GLN A 808 7.87 26.49 15.71
C GLN A 808 7.22 27.62 16.52
N GLY A 809 6.25 27.32 17.40
CA GLY A 809 5.59 28.31 18.26
C GLY A 809 4.65 29.26 17.53
N GLN A 810 4.23 30.34 18.21
CA GLN A 810 3.25 31.30 17.68
C GLN A 810 3.75 32.02 16.42
N ALA A 811 5.04 32.41 16.39
CA ALA A 811 5.65 33.11 15.26
C ALA A 811 5.71 32.21 14.01
N GLY A 812 6.19 30.96 14.15
CA GLY A 812 6.22 30.01 13.04
C GLY A 812 4.84 29.57 12.56
N LEU A 813 3.84 29.54 13.46
CA LEU A 813 2.44 29.34 13.08
C LEU A 813 1.91 30.50 12.22
N ALA A 814 2.20 31.75 12.59
CA ALA A 814 1.81 32.91 11.79
C ALA A 814 2.46 32.87 10.40
N GLU A 815 3.76 32.54 10.33
CA GLU A 815 4.45 32.34 9.06
C GLU A 815 3.82 31.22 8.23
N TYR A 816 3.50 30.07 8.84
CA TYR A 816 2.80 28.96 8.18
C TYR A 816 1.46 29.36 7.58
N VAL A 817 0.64 30.08 8.34
CA VAL A 817 -0.65 30.59 7.86
C VAL A 817 -0.44 31.52 6.66
N ASN A 818 0.57 32.40 6.71
CA ASN A 818 0.93 33.25 5.57
C ASN A 818 1.32 32.41 4.33
N ARG A 819 2.07 31.31 4.49
CA ARG A 819 2.40 30.40 3.37
C ARG A 819 1.15 29.83 2.71
N ILE A 820 0.20 29.40 3.53
CA ILE A 820 -1.04 28.81 3.05
C ILE A 820 -1.90 29.89 2.34
N ASP A 821 -1.96 31.10 2.90
CA ASP A 821 -2.70 32.24 2.32
C ASP A 821 -2.14 32.64 0.95
N GLU A 822 -0.81 32.68 0.79
CA GLU A 822 -0.16 32.94 -0.51
C GLU A 822 -0.54 31.91 -1.57
N LEU A 823 -0.53 30.62 -1.21
CA LEU A 823 -0.91 29.55 -2.15
C LEU A 823 -2.38 29.64 -2.57
N LEU A 824 -3.27 30.07 -1.67
CA LEU A 824 -4.68 30.27 -1.99
C LEU A 824 -4.86 31.49 -2.91
N LYS A 825 -4.19 32.61 -2.61
CA LYS A 825 -4.21 33.82 -3.45
C LYS A 825 -3.66 33.57 -4.86
N ALA A 826 -2.61 32.74 -4.97
CA ALA A 826 -2.05 32.32 -6.25
C ALA A 826 -2.92 31.29 -7.00
N GLY A 827 -4.07 30.88 -6.44
CA GLY A 827 -4.98 29.90 -7.05
C GLY A 827 -4.40 28.48 -7.16
N ARG A 828 -3.31 28.17 -6.45
CA ARG A 828 -2.64 26.87 -6.54
C ARG A 828 -3.24 25.80 -5.64
N ILE A 829 -3.88 26.19 -4.54
CA ILE A 829 -4.62 25.27 -3.68
C ILE A 829 -6.12 25.59 -3.68
N SER A 830 -6.95 24.56 -3.51
CA SER A 830 -8.41 24.73 -3.40
C SER A 830 -8.82 25.31 -2.03
N LYS A 831 -9.98 25.97 -1.96
CA LYS A 831 -10.60 26.41 -0.70
C LYS A 831 -10.76 25.26 0.31
N THR A 832 -11.00 24.04 -0.17
CA THR A 832 -11.11 22.84 0.68
C THR A 832 -9.77 22.47 1.31
N LYS A 833 -8.68 22.51 0.53
CA LYS A 833 -7.32 22.24 1.02
C LYS A 833 -6.86 23.30 2.02
N TYR A 834 -7.15 24.56 1.72
CA TYR A 834 -6.91 25.70 2.61
C TYR A 834 -7.53 25.48 4.00
N LYS A 835 -8.82 25.12 4.05
CA LYS A 835 -9.51 24.83 5.31
C LYS A 835 -8.84 23.69 6.08
N LYS A 836 -8.42 22.62 5.40
CA LYS A 836 -7.76 21.46 6.05
C LYS A 836 -6.38 21.79 6.61
N LEU A 837 -5.61 22.62 5.90
CA LEU A 837 -4.30 23.09 6.36
C LEU A 837 -4.41 23.97 7.62
N LYS A 838 -5.55 24.66 7.82
CA LYS A 838 -5.81 25.51 9.00
C LYS A 838 -6.66 24.84 10.09
N MET A 839 -7.01 23.56 9.92
CA MET A 839 -7.88 22.85 10.85
C MET A 839 -7.09 22.37 12.06
N LYS A 840 -7.56 22.71 13.26
CA LYS A 840 -7.03 22.16 14.51
C LYS A 840 -7.51 20.73 14.72
N GLY A 841 -6.77 19.97 15.53
CA GLY A 841 -7.13 18.61 15.89
C GLY A 841 -8.54 18.47 16.49
N ASP A 842 -8.97 19.45 17.28
CA ASP A 842 -10.25 19.44 17.98
C ASP A 842 -11.43 19.86 17.08
N GLU A 843 -11.14 20.42 15.91
CA GLU A 843 -12.13 20.86 14.92
C GLU A 843 -12.38 19.82 13.82
N ILE A 844 -11.68 18.68 13.87
CA ILE A 844 -11.84 17.61 12.90
C ILE A 844 -13.25 17.03 13.04
N PRO A 845 -14.09 17.09 11.99
CA PRO A 845 -15.40 16.47 12.04
C PRO A 845 -15.27 14.96 12.17
N ASP A 846 -16.13 14.33 12.97
CA ASP A 846 -16.29 12.86 13.04
C ASP A 846 -16.89 12.33 11.72
N ASP A 847 -16.19 12.48 10.59
CA ASP A 847 -16.77 12.37 9.26
C ASP A 847 -16.83 10.92 8.75
N PHE A 848 -17.60 10.11 9.46
CA PHE A 848 -17.98 8.72 9.17
C PHE A 848 -18.81 8.58 7.88
N ILE A 849 -19.41 9.67 7.38
CA ILE A 849 -20.56 9.66 6.46
C ILE A 849 -20.18 9.34 5.00
N ALA A 850 -19.09 9.92 4.48
CA ALA A 850 -18.75 9.83 3.05
C ALA A 850 -18.33 8.41 2.59
N ARG A 851 -17.82 7.58 3.51
CA ARG A 851 -17.43 6.18 3.21
C ARG A 851 -18.59 5.20 3.40
N ASP A 852 -19.43 5.42 4.41
CA ASP A 852 -20.69 4.69 4.63
C ASP A 852 -21.54 4.68 3.35
N LEU A 853 -21.66 5.83 2.68
CA LEU A 853 -22.39 5.96 1.41
C LEU A 853 -21.93 5.00 0.29
N ARG A 854 -20.62 4.83 0.05
CA ARG A 854 -20.12 3.94 -1.01
C ARG A 854 -20.27 2.46 -0.68
N ASP A 855 -20.04 2.08 0.57
CA ASP A 855 -20.21 0.69 1.00
C ASP A 855 -21.70 0.32 1.10
N SER A 856 -22.58 1.25 1.50
CA SER A 856 -24.04 1.10 1.44
C SER A 856 -24.55 0.90 0.02
N GLN A 857 -23.95 1.55 -1.01
CA GLN A 857 -24.27 1.24 -2.42
C GLN A 857 -23.94 -0.22 -2.78
N TYR A 858 -22.78 -0.73 -2.33
CA TYR A 858 -22.37 -2.11 -2.61
C TYR A 858 -23.22 -3.12 -1.83
N ILE A 859 -23.53 -2.84 -0.56
CA ILE A 859 -24.46 -3.61 0.28
C ILE A 859 -25.79 -3.71 -0.43
N ALA A 860 -26.41 -2.58 -0.81
CA ALA A 860 -27.74 -2.57 -1.40
C ALA A 860 -27.78 -3.26 -2.78
N LYS A 861 -26.74 -3.14 -3.62
CA LYS A 861 -26.65 -3.91 -4.89
C LYS A 861 -26.61 -5.42 -4.65
N LYS A 862 -25.85 -5.87 -3.65
CA LYS A 862 -25.76 -7.30 -3.29
C LYS A 862 -26.99 -7.80 -2.55
N ALA A 863 -27.57 -6.98 -1.69
CA ALA A 863 -28.83 -7.24 -1.01
C ALA A 863 -29.95 -7.48 -2.02
N LYS A 864 -30.08 -6.61 -3.03
CA LYS A 864 -31.06 -6.78 -4.12
C LYS A 864 -30.96 -8.17 -4.75
N ALA A 865 -29.77 -8.55 -5.19
CA ALA A 865 -29.55 -9.85 -5.83
C ALA A 865 -29.92 -11.05 -4.93
N ILE A 866 -29.70 -10.95 -3.62
CA ILE A 866 -30.05 -11.99 -2.64
C ILE A 866 -31.57 -12.01 -2.40
N LEU A 867 -32.19 -10.85 -2.20
CA LEU A 867 -33.61 -10.71 -1.89
C LEU A 867 -34.50 -11.12 -3.07
N GLU A 868 -34.02 -10.94 -4.31
CA GLU A 868 -34.68 -11.43 -5.52
C GLU A 868 -34.78 -12.97 -5.57
N GLU A 869 -34.01 -13.72 -4.76
CA GLU A 869 -34.19 -15.17 -4.61
C GLU A 869 -35.42 -15.51 -3.77
N LEU A 870 -35.85 -14.60 -2.89
CA LEU A 870 -37.01 -14.78 -2.02
C LEU A 870 -38.29 -14.23 -2.64
N VAL A 871 -38.26 -13.04 -3.25
CA VAL A 871 -39.43 -12.38 -3.84
C VAL A 871 -39.22 -12.04 -5.31
N ARG A 872 -40.32 -11.92 -6.07
CA ARG A 872 -40.26 -11.56 -7.51
C ARG A 872 -39.81 -10.13 -7.73
N THR A 873 -40.23 -9.21 -6.86
CA THR A 873 -40.02 -7.77 -7.03
C THR A 873 -39.21 -7.20 -5.87
N VAL A 874 -38.04 -6.67 -6.20
CA VAL A 874 -37.22 -5.87 -5.27
C VAL A 874 -37.02 -4.48 -5.84
N VAL A 875 -37.70 -3.50 -5.22
CA VAL A 875 -37.62 -2.08 -5.61
C VAL A 875 -36.52 -1.41 -4.82
N SER A 876 -35.80 -0.50 -5.48
CA SER A 876 -34.74 0.27 -4.85
C SER A 876 -35.01 1.77 -4.94
N THR A 877 -34.95 2.47 -3.82
CA THR A 877 -35.11 3.94 -3.71
C THR A 877 -33.77 4.61 -3.38
N SER A 878 -33.70 5.95 -3.39
CA SER A 878 -32.54 6.72 -2.92
C SER A 878 -32.85 7.45 -1.61
N GLY A 879 -31.80 7.73 -0.82
CA GLY A 879 -31.93 8.49 0.43
C GLY A 879 -32.55 9.87 0.27
N SER A 880 -32.27 10.55 -0.85
CA SER A 880 -32.90 11.83 -1.18
C SER A 880 -34.41 11.72 -1.39
N ILE A 881 -34.90 10.60 -1.93
CA ILE A 881 -36.33 10.35 -2.11
C ILE A 881 -36.96 10.06 -0.75
N THR A 882 -36.34 9.20 0.07
CA THR A 882 -36.86 8.88 1.39
C THR A 882 -36.82 10.09 2.32
N ASP A 883 -35.82 10.98 2.21
CA ASP A 883 -35.76 12.26 2.92
C ASP A 883 -36.94 13.16 2.55
N ARG A 884 -37.22 13.30 1.24
CA ARG A 884 -38.35 14.10 0.78
C ARG A 884 -39.69 13.55 1.28
N LEU A 885 -39.90 12.24 1.21
CA LEU A 885 -41.12 11.60 1.69
C LEU A 885 -41.28 11.73 3.21
N ARG A 886 -40.20 11.60 3.98
CA ARG A 886 -40.21 11.81 5.43
C ARG A 886 -40.60 13.23 5.82
N GLU A 887 -40.11 14.23 5.08
CA GLU A 887 -40.48 15.64 5.29
C GLU A 887 -41.96 15.87 4.96
N ASP A 888 -42.41 15.41 3.80
CA ASP A 888 -43.80 15.61 3.34
C ASP A 888 -44.81 14.87 4.24
N TRP A 889 -44.45 13.69 4.76
CA TRP A 889 -45.25 12.91 5.71
C TRP A 889 -44.99 13.26 7.18
N GLN A 890 -44.13 14.25 7.44
CA GLN A 890 -43.80 14.78 8.76
C GLN A 890 -43.36 13.72 9.78
N LEU A 891 -42.69 12.65 9.34
CA LEU A 891 -42.20 11.58 10.21
C LEU A 891 -41.00 12.00 11.06
N VAL A 892 -40.25 13.01 10.60
CA VAL A 892 -39.08 13.55 11.34
C VAL A 892 -39.51 14.14 12.69
N ASP A 893 -40.66 14.80 12.73
CA ASP A 893 -41.22 15.40 13.94
C ASP A 893 -41.62 14.34 14.96
N VAL A 894 -42.18 13.21 14.49
CA VAL A 894 -42.54 12.08 15.35
C VAL A 894 -41.33 11.58 16.13
N MET A 895 -40.15 11.49 15.52
CA MET A 895 -38.93 11.10 16.22
C MET A 895 -38.53 12.06 17.34
N GLN A 896 -38.73 13.36 17.12
CA GLN A 896 -38.50 14.38 18.14
C GLN A 896 -39.52 14.26 19.27
N GLU A 897 -40.80 14.07 18.94
CA GLU A 897 -41.88 13.87 19.91
C GLU A 897 -41.65 12.69 20.84
N LEU A 898 -41.17 11.56 20.32
CA LEU A 898 -40.85 10.34 21.08
C LEU A 898 -39.80 10.58 22.17
N ASN A 899 -38.97 11.60 22.00
CA ASN A 899 -37.85 11.90 22.87
C ASN A 899 -38.11 13.10 23.77
N TRP A 900 -39.27 13.77 23.64
CA TRP A 900 -39.53 15.02 24.34
C TRP A 900 -39.36 14.92 25.86
N ASN A 901 -40.13 14.04 26.49
CA ASN A 901 -40.12 13.90 27.95
C ASN A 901 -38.71 13.59 28.48
N LYS A 902 -37.93 12.78 27.73
CA LYS A 902 -36.56 12.43 28.10
C LYS A 902 -35.64 13.65 28.11
N TYR A 903 -35.64 14.46 27.05
CA TYR A 903 -34.76 15.63 26.95
C TYR A 903 -35.24 16.82 27.79
N ASP A 904 -36.54 16.90 28.05
CA ASP A 904 -37.12 17.91 28.93
C ASP A 904 -36.70 17.70 30.39
N LEU A 905 -36.75 16.46 30.87
CA LEU A 905 -36.22 16.08 32.19
C LEU A 905 -34.72 16.35 32.32
N LEU A 906 -33.97 16.38 31.21
CA LEU A 906 -32.55 16.71 31.17
C LEU A 906 -32.29 18.22 31.04
N GLY A 907 -33.32 19.07 31.00
CA GLY A 907 -33.19 20.52 30.83
C GLY A 907 -32.65 20.93 29.45
N MET A 908 -32.80 20.08 28.44
CA MET A 908 -32.24 20.27 27.09
C MET A 908 -33.28 20.76 26.07
N THR A 909 -34.39 21.34 26.53
CA THR A 909 -35.42 21.93 25.66
C THR A 909 -35.43 23.45 25.78
N GLU A 910 -35.72 24.13 24.68
CA GLU A 910 -35.81 25.58 24.62
C GLU A 910 -37.01 26.04 23.79
N MET A 911 -37.48 27.25 24.05
CA MET A 911 -38.53 27.90 23.25
C MET A 911 -37.86 28.84 22.26
N ILE A 912 -38.07 28.63 20.98
CA ILE A 912 -37.61 29.51 19.90
C ILE A 912 -38.80 30.14 19.20
N GLU A 913 -38.70 31.42 18.88
CA GLU A 913 -39.71 32.14 18.10
C GLU A 913 -39.40 31.99 16.61
N ASN A 914 -40.37 31.50 15.82
CA ASN A 914 -40.19 31.39 14.38
C ASN A 914 -40.30 32.77 13.69
N ARG A 915 -40.04 32.82 12.37
CA ARG A 915 -40.15 34.07 11.57
C ARG A 915 -41.55 34.70 11.57
N ASP A 916 -42.58 33.95 11.98
CA ASP A 916 -43.98 34.36 12.01
C ASP A 916 -44.47 34.67 13.45
N GLY A 917 -43.58 34.74 14.44
CA GLY A 917 -43.92 35.06 15.85
C GLY A 917 -44.45 33.89 16.68
N HIS A 918 -44.47 32.67 16.14
CA HIS A 918 -44.92 31.48 16.86
C HIS A 918 -43.81 30.92 17.77
N LYS A 919 -44.15 30.66 19.04
CA LYS A 919 -43.27 29.99 20.01
C LYS A 919 -43.25 28.49 19.75
N ILE A 920 -42.13 27.99 19.22
CA ILE A 920 -41.90 26.57 18.93
C ILE A 920 -40.92 26.00 19.95
N ARG A 921 -41.29 24.87 20.58
CA ARG A 921 -40.42 24.15 21.51
C ARG A 921 -39.42 23.28 20.73
N ARG A 922 -38.12 23.36 21.05
CA ARG A 922 -37.00 22.69 20.35
C ARG A 922 -36.09 21.92 21.34
N ILE A 923 -35.61 20.72 20.96
CA ILE A 923 -34.52 20.03 21.68
C ILE A 923 -33.19 20.61 21.17
N ARG A 924 -32.30 21.05 22.08
CA ARG A 924 -30.95 21.54 21.71
C ARG A 924 -30.15 20.44 21.00
N ASP A 925 -29.48 20.81 19.91
CA ASP A 925 -28.63 19.93 19.08
C ASP A 925 -29.29 18.62 18.62
N TRP A 926 -30.61 18.61 18.46
CA TRP A 926 -31.35 17.41 18.08
C TRP A 926 -31.16 17.03 16.61
N THR A 927 -30.89 15.74 16.42
CA THR A 927 -30.99 15.08 15.12
C THR A 927 -31.69 13.74 15.30
N LYS A 928 -32.37 13.23 14.25
CA LYS A 928 -32.99 11.89 14.30
C LYS A 928 -31.98 10.78 14.64
N ARG A 929 -30.68 10.99 14.38
CA ARG A 929 -29.60 10.01 14.58
C ARG A 929 -29.27 9.75 16.05
N ASN A 930 -29.70 10.64 16.96
CA ASN A 930 -29.52 10.47 18.41
C ASN A 930 -30.29 9.26 18.97
N ASP A 931 -31.20 8.67 18.19
CA ASP A 931 -32.02 7.51 18.58
C ASP A 931 -32.02 6.44 17.49
N HIS A 932 -31.56 5.22 17.78
CA HIS A 932 -31.48 4.12 16.80
C HIS A 932 -32.82 3.75 16.13
N ARG A 933 -33.96 4.11 16.72
CA ARG A 933 -35.29 3.89 16.12
C ARG A 933 -35.49 4.62 14.80
N HIS A 934 -34.66 5.63 14.47
CA HIS A 934 -34.72 6.28 13.16
C HIS A 934 -34.52 5.32 11.99
N HIS A 935 -33.75 4.24 12.15
CA HIS A 935 -33.61 3.21 11.11
C HIS A 935 -34.94 2.50 10.81
N ALA A 936 -35.77 2.27 11.83
CA ALA A 936 -37.11 1.70 11.64
C ALA A 936 -38.05 2.69 10.96
N MET A 937 -37.97 3.98 11.30
CA MET A 937 -38.71 5.05 10.59
C MET A 937 -38.28 5.16 9.12
N ASP A 938 -36.97 5.07 8.86
CA ASP A 938 -36.42 5.11 7.51
C ASP A 938 -36.91 3.88 6.72
N ALA A 939 -36.86 2.67 7.32
CA ALA A 939 -37.44 1.46 6.74
C ALA A 939 -38.95 1.55 6.50
N LEU A 940 -39.71 2.19 7.39
CA LEU A 940 -41.15 2.44 7.22
C LEU A 940 -41.41 3.34 6.01
N THR A 941 -40.61 4.40 5.86
CA THR A 941 -40.69 5.29 4.70
C THR A 941 -40.38 4.54 3.41
N ILE A 942 -39.34 3.70 3.43
CA ILE A 942 -38.95 2.84 2.31
C ILE A 942 -40.08 1.87 1.94
N ALA A 943 -40.73 1.26 2.94
CA ALA A 943 -41.83 0.33 2.73
C ALA A 943 -43.01 0.95 1.98
N PHE A 944 -43.32 2.24 2.22
CA PHE A 944 -44.38 2.99 1.52
C PHE A 944 -43.89 3.78 0.29
N THR A 945 -42.61 3.66 -0.10
CA THR A 945 -42.08 4.34 -1.29
C THR A 945 -42.51 3.63 -2.59
N LYS A 946 -43.45 4.21 -3.33
CA LYS A 946 -43.93 3.67 -4.62
C LYS A 946 -42.96 3.93 -5.78
N ILE A 947 -43.04 3.10 -6.82
CA ILE A 947 -42.31 3.30 -8.10
C ILE A 947 -42.70 4.64 -8.76
N SER A 948 -43.97 5.04 -8.66
CA SER A 948 -44.47 6.32 -9.18
C SER A 948 -43.74 7.50 -8.54
N PHE A 949 -43.51 7.50 -7.22
CA PHE A 949 -42.76 8.55 -6.52
C PHE A 949 -41.32 8.64 -7.05
N ILE A 950 -40.68 7.49 -7.26
CA ILE A 950 -39.30 7.39 -7.78
C ILE A 950 -39.23 7.92 -9.22
N GLN A 951 -40.20 7.58 -10.07
CA GLN A 951 -40.25 8.05 -11.46
C GLN A 951 -40.47 9.55 -11.54
N TYR A 952 -41.35 10.11 -10.70
CA TYR A 952 -41.60 11.55 -10.64
C TYR A 952 -40.32 12.33 -10.25
N LEU A 953 -39.69 11.95 -9.14
CA LEU A 953 -38.50 12.67 -8.63
C LEU A 953 -37.27 12.53 -9.54
N ASN A 954 -37.12 11.43 -10.27
CA ASN A 954 -36.00 11.26 -11.21
C ASN A 954 -36.18 12.04 -12.52
N ASN A 955 -37.40 12.45 -12.86
CA ASN A 955 -37.73 13.08 -14.14
C ASN A 955 -38.37 14.47 -13.95
N LEU A 956 -38.04 15.19 -12.87
CA LEU A 956 -38.56 16.54 -12.59
C LEU A 956 -38.36 17.54 -13.74
N ASN A 957 -37.32 17.36 -14.55
CA ASN A 957 -37.04 18.22 -15.71
C ASN A 957 -37.98 17.97 -16.90
N ALA A 958 -38.70 16.85 -16.94
CA ALA A 958 -39.70 16.53 -17.96
C ALA A 958 -41.12 16.97 -17.55
N ARG A 959 -41.26 17.70 -16.43
CA ARG A 959 -42.53 18.15 -15.85
C ARG A 959 -43.30 19.15 -16.72
N SER A 960 -42.61 19.86 -17.62
CA SER A 960 -43.21 20.88 -18.50
C SER A 960 -44.11 20.30 -19.59
N ASP A 961 -43.99 18.99 -19.89
CA ASP A 961 -44.85 18.31 -20.85
C ASP A 961 -46.16 17.84 -20.19
N LYS A 962 -47.23 18.60 -20.42
CA LYS A 962 -48.58 18.31 -19.90
C LYS A 962 -49.20 17.03 -20.46
N ALA A 963 -48.66 16.47 -21.56
CA ALA A 963 -49.06 15.18 -22.12
C ALA A 963 -48.22 14.00 -21.59
N GLY A 964 -47.17 14.28 -20.82
CA GLY A 964 -46.24 13.27 -20.31
C GLY A 964 -46.77 12.47 -19.11
N SER A 965 -46.33 11.22 -19.00
CA SER A 965 -46.64 10.31 -17.86
C SER A 965 -46.28 10.89 -16.49
N ILE A 966 -45.33 11.84 -16.43
CA ILE A 966 -44.90 12.50 -15.19
C ILE A 966 -45.96 13.48 -14.66
N TYR A 967 -46.69 14.18 -15.53
CA TYR A 967 -47.77 15.08 -15.12
C TYR A 967 -48.95 14.30 -14.52
N GLY A 968 -49.28 13.13 -15.10
CA GLY A 968 -50.30 12.23 -14.55
C GLY A 968 -49.95 11.69 -13.15
N ILE A 969 -48.67 11.41 -12.90
CA ILE A 969 -48.20 11.01 -11.55
C ILE A 969 -48.38 12.16 -10.55
N GLU A 970 -48.11 13.41 -10.95
CA GLU A 970 -48.28 14.59 -10.08
C GLU A 970 -49.71 14.72 -9.57
N GLN A 971 -50.70 14.64 -10.46
CA GLN A 971 -52.12 14.78 -10.10
C GLN A 971 -52.60 13.64 -9.20
N LYS A 972 -52.12 12.41 -9.45
CA LYS A 972 -52.53 11.22 -8.70
C LYS A 972 -51.92 11.19 -7.30
N GLU A 973 -50.61 11.41 -7.20
CA GLU A 973 -49.82 11.08 -6.00
C GLU A 973 -49.45 12.29 -5.12
N LEU A 974 -49.63 13.53 -5.60
CA LEU A 974 -49.29 14.75 -4.87
C LEU A 974 -50.53 15.63 -4.62
N TYR A 975 -50.42 16.53 -3.64
CA TYR A 975 -51.40 17.56 -3.33
C TYR A 975 -50.68 18.86 -2.93
N ARG A 976 -51.37 20.00 -2.93
CA ARG A 976 -50.83 21.25 -2.41
C ARG A 976 -51.33 21.46 -0.99
N ASP A 977 -50.42 21.85 -0.10
CA ASP A 977 -50.78 22.27 1.25
C ASP A 977 -51.29 23.71 1.27
N ASP A 978 -51.70 24.18 2.46
CA ASP A 978 -52.29 25.51 2.67
C ASP A 978 -51.30 26.65 2.34
N CYS A 979 -50.00 26.36 2.28
CA CYS A 979 -48.94 27.28 1.88
C CYS A 979 -48.62 27.20 0.37
N GLY A 980 -49.36 26.41 -0.40
CA GLY A 980 -49.16 26.19 -1.83
C GLY A 980 -47.97 25.27 -2.17
N LYS A 981 -47.32 24.66 -1.18
CA LYS A 981 -46.19 23.71 -1.36
C LYS A 981 -46.73 22.35 -1.79
N LEU A 982 -46.13 21.79 -2.83
CA LEU A 982 -46.50 20.47 -3.35
C LEU A 982 -45.92 19.36 -2.45
N LYS A 983 -46.76 18.46 -1.95
CA LYS A 983 -46.40 17.34 -1.05
C LYS A 983 -46.95 16.02 -1.56
N PHE A 984 -46.25 14.92 -1.26
CA PHE A 984 -46.74 13.57 -1.54
C PHE A 984 -47.90 13.18 -0.61
N LYS A 985 -48.95 12.56 -1.17
CA LYS A 985 -50.05 12.01 -0.38
C LYS A 985 -49.52 10.90 0.55
N PRO A 986 -49.78 10.96 1.87
CA PRO A 986 -49.40 9.89 2.79
C PRO A 986 -50.20 8.61 2.53
N PRO A 987 -49.69 7.42 2.93
CA PRO A 987 -50.36 6.13 2.69
C PRO A 987 -51.68 5.96 3.48
N LEU A 988 -51.88 6.82 4.46
CA LEU A 988 -53.00 6.92 5.39
C LEU A 988 -53.28 8.42 5.60
N PRO A 989 -54.48 8.84 6.02
CA PRO A 989 -54.70 10.21 6.46
C PRO A 989 -53.57 10.67 7.40
N LEU A 990 -53.00 11.86 7.16
CA LEU A 990 -51.72 12.25 7.75
C LEU A 990 -51.68 12.11 9.29
N HIS A 991 -52.78 12.48 9.96
CA HIS A 991 -52.92 12.36 11.40
C HIS A 991 -52.89 10.90 11.87
N ASP A 992 -53.68 10.01 11.23
CA ASP A 992 -53.68 8.57 11.51
C ASP A 992 -52.30 7.95 11.26
N PHE A 993 -51.64 8.34 10.17
CA PHE A 993 -50.33 7.83 9.81
C PHE A 993 -49.28 8.15 10.88
N ARG A 994 -49.24 9.41 11.34
CA ARG A 994 -48.33 9.86 12.41
C ARG A 994 -48.60 9.12 13.71
N ALA A 995 -49.87 8.97 14.09
CA ALA A 995 -50.26 8.27 15.33
C ALA A 995 -49.83 6.79 15.31
N GLU A 996 -50.10 6.08 14.21
CA GLU A 996 -49.68 4.68 14.06
C GLU A 996 -48.16 4.54 13.99
N ALA A 997 -47.47 5.39 13.23
CA ALA A 997 -46.01 5.39 13.16
C ALA A 997 -45.38 5.60 14.54
N LYS A 998 -45.89 6.56 15.33
CA LYS A 998 -45.46 6.82 16.71
C LYS A 998 -45.64 5.60 17.59
N LYS A 999 -46.85 5.03 17.63
CA LYS A 999 -47.19 3.85 18.41
C LYS A 999 -46.28 2.66 18.10
N HIS A 1000 -45.99 2.40 16.84
CA HIS A 1000 -45.09 1.31 16.47
C HIS A 1000 -43.62 1.59 16.82
N LEU A 1001 -43.15 2.84 16.68
CA LEU A 1001 -41.79 3.24 17.05
C LEU A 1001 -41.58 3.20 18.57
N GLU A 1002 -42.57 3.58 19.38
CA GLU A 1002 -42.53 3.46 20.85
C GLU A 1002 -42.34 2.00 21.28
N ASN A 1003 -43.05 1.08 20.62
CA ASN A 1003 -43.03 -0.34 20.93
C ASN A 1003 -41.90 -1.14 20.26
N THR A 1004 -40.95 -0.46 19.59
CA THR A 1004 -39.85 -1.11 18.88
C THR A 1004 -38.70 -1.46 19.82
N LEU A 1005 -38.37 -2.75 19.94
CA LEU A 1005 -37.18 -3.24 20.65
C LEU A 1005 -35.95 -3.22 19.72
N ILE A 1006 -34.85 -2.61 20.18
CA ILE A 1006 -33.58 -2.55 19.44
C ILE A 1006 -32.75 -3.80 19.74
N SER A 1007 -32.52 -4.63 18.73
CA SER A 1007 -31.71 -5.84 18.86
C SER A 1007 -30.23 -5.53 18.61
N ILE A 1008 -29.36 -5.74 19.60
CA ILE A 1008 -27.92 -5.47 19.49
C ILE A 1008 -27.13 -6.77 19.41
N LYS A 1009 -26.29 -6.94 18.39
CA LYS A 1009 -25.35 -8.05 18.31
C LYS A 1009 -24.18 -7.85 19.28
N ALA A 1010 -23.81 -8.88 20.03
CA ALA A 1010 -22.65 -8.84 20.92
C ALA A 1010 -21.35 -8.47 20.16
N LYS A 1011 -20.62 -7.46 20.68
CA LYS A 1011 -19.46 -6.81 20.03
C LYS A 1011 -18.21 -7.71 19.97
N ASN A 1012 -17.83 -8.35 21.09
CA ASN A 1012 -16.54 -9.06 21.21
C ASN A 1012 -16.72 -10.52 21.65
N LYS A 1013 -16.31 -11.48 20.80
CA LYS A 1013 -16.01 -12.84 21.26
C LYS A 1013 -14.55 -12.88 21.72
N VAL A 1014 -14.33 -12.89 23.04
CA VAL A 1014 -12.97 -12.97 23.64
C VAL A 1014 -12.28 -14.27 23.27
N THR A 1015 -13.05 -15.37 23.17
CA THR A 1015 -12.57 -16.68 22.76
C THR A 1015 -13.48 -17.29 21.70
N THR A 1016 -12.92 -18.20 20.90
CA THR A 1016 -13.69 -19.07 20.00
C THR A 1016 -13.32 -20.51 20.23
N ILE A 1017 -14.32 -21.40 20.24
CA ILE A 1017 -14.09 -22.84 20.24
C ILE A 1017 -13.44 -23.22 18.90
N ASN A 1018 -12.23 -23.76 18.97
CA ASN A 1018 -11.49 -24.23 17.80
C ASN A 1018 -11.06 -25.69 18.01
N ILE A 1019 -10.90 -26.42 16.91
CA ILE A 1019 -10.30 -27.76 16.92
C ILE A 1019 -8.84 -27.57 16.50
N ASN A 1020 -7.94 -27.72 17.47
CA ASN A 1020 -6.51 -27.66 17.20
C ASN A 1020 -6.02 -29.05 16.82
N SER A 1021 -5.39 -29.16 15.65
CA SER A 1021 -4.79 -30.38 15.14
C SER A 1021 -3.27 -30.32 15.29
N SER A 1022 -2.66 -31.27 16.02
CA SER A 1022 -1.22 -31.46 16.07
C SER A 1022 -0.84 -32.83 15.50
N ASN A 1023 0.28 -32.88 14.78
CA ASN A 1023 0.81 -34.14 14.26
C ASN A 1023 1.46 -34.92 15.41
N LYS A 1024 1.24 -36.24 15.46
CA LYS A 1024 1.97 -37.19 16.29
C LYS A 1024 2.56 -38.30 15.40
N LYS A 1025 3.57 -39.02 15.88
CA LYS A 1025 4.03 -40.25 15.20
C LYS A 1025 2.80 -41.18 15.06
N GLY A 1026 2.39 -41.48 13.83
CA GLY A 1026 1.22 -42.34 13.53
C GLY A 1026 -0.17 -41.66 13.49
N GLY A 1027 -0.28 -40.32 13.43
CA GLY A 1027 -1.58 -39.68 13.18
C GLY A 1027 -1.71 -38.21 13.57
N VAL A 1028 -2.95 -37.74 13.73
CA VAL A 1028 -3.29 -36.35 14.09
C VAL A 1028 -4.07 -36.33 15.40
N ASN A 1029 -3.56 -35.64 16.42
CA ASN A 1029 -4.30 -35.33 17.63
C ASN A 1029 -5.22 -34.13 17.36
N LYS A 1030 -6.52 -34.24 17.65
CA LYS A 1030 -7.51 -33.16 17.50
C LYS A 1030 -8.09 -32.82 18.87
N LYS A 1031 -7.80 -31.62 19.39
CA LYS A 1031 -8.33 -31.14 20.67
C LYS A 1031 -9.28 -29.97 20.46
N ARG A 1032 -10.51 -30.07 20.98
CA ARG A 1032 -11.48 -28.97 21.03
C ARG A 1032 -11.14 -28.08 22.22
N GLN A 1033 -10.82 -26.81 21.97
CA GLN A 1033 -10.46 -25.87 23.05
C GLN A 1033 -10.83 -24.43 22.70
N LEU A 1034 -10.98 -23.59 23.73
CA LEU A 1034 -11.14 -22.15 23.57
C LEU A 1034 -9.82 -21.52 23.12
N THR A 1035 -9.87 -20.73 22.06
CA THR A 1035 -8.71 -20.00 21.52
C THR A 1035 -9.00 -18.49 21.64
N PRO A 1036 -8.11 -17.70 22.27
CA PRO A 1036 -8.25 -16.24 22.35
C PRO A 1036 -8.32 -15.58 20.97
N ARG A 1037 -9.10 -14.49 20.87
CA ARG A 1037 -9.22 -13.66 19.67
C ARG A 1037 -8.60 -12.29 19.93
N GLY A 1038 -7.44 -12.04 19.33
CA GLY A 1038 -6.78 -10.73 19.38
C GLY A 1038 -5.28 -10.80 19.63
N GLN A 1039 -4.67 -9.63 19.77
CA GLN A 1039 -3.30 -9.46 20.22
C GLN A 1039 -3.20 -9.76 21.72
N LEU A 1040 -2.25 -10.61 22.13
CA LEU A 1040 -2.06 -10.99 23.54
C LEU A 1040 -1.14 -10.03 24.30
N HIS A 1041 -0.28 -9.30 23.60
CA HIS A 1041 0.65 -8.30 24.14
C HIS A 1041 1.03 -7.28 23.08
N LEU A 1042 1.46 -6.09 23.52
CA LEU A 1042 2.08 -5.08 22.67
C LEU A 1042 3.38 -5.60 22.04
N GLU A 1043 3.81 -4.97 20.95
CA GLU A 1043 5.04 -5.34 20.24
C GLU A 1043 6.31 -4.89 20.98
N THR A 1044 6.17 -3.91 21.85
CA THR A 1044 7.26 -3.37 22.67
C THR A 1044 7.71 -4.40 23.68
N VAL A 1045 9.00 -4.75 23.62
CA VAL A 1045 9.66 -5.61 24.61
C VAL A 1045 10.42 -4.73 25.58
N TYR A 1046 10.21 -4.96 26.88
CA TYR A 1046 10.94 -4.28 27.95
C TYR A 1046 12.05 -5.19 28.46
N GLY A 1047 13.20 -4.61 28.80
CA GLY A 1047 14.19 -5.29 29.63
C GLY A 1047 13.76 -5.25 31.09
N SER A 1048 14.22 -6.18 31.92
CA SER A 1048 14.04 -6.15 33.37
C SER A 1048 15.40 -6.06 34.05
N ILE A 1049 15.53 -5.19 35.04
CA ILE A 1049 16.71 -5.14 35.92
C ILE A 1049 16.23 -5.12 37.36
N LYS A 1050 17.06 -5.64 38.27
CA LYS A 1050 16.83 -5.51 39.71
C LYS A 1050 17.53 -4.25 40.21
N GLN A 1051 16.81 -3.44 40.98
CA GLN A 1051 17.33 -2.24 41.60
C GLN A 1051 17.12 -2.30 43.11
N TYR A 1052 18.15 -1.91 43.87
CA TYR A 1052 18.00 -1.73 45.31
C TYR A 1052 17.12 -0.51 45.59
N VAL A 1053 16.02 -0.75 46.30
CA VAL A 1053 15.14 0.30 46.81
C VAL A 1053 15.38 0.42 48.30
N THR A 1054 15.45 1.66 48.78
CA THR A 1054 15.67 1.94 50.20
C THR A 1054 14.60 2.84 50.74
N LYS A 1055 14.12 2.55 51.95
CA LYS A 1055 13.11 3.35 52.66
C LYS A 1055 13.47 3.43 54.13
N GLU A 1056 13.23 4.57 54.76
CA GLU A 1056 13.23 4.67 56.22
C GLU A 1056 11.86 4.28 56.76
N GLU A 1057 11.85 3.30 57.67
CA GLU A 1057 10.62 2.80 58.26
C GLU A 1057 10.72 2.80 59.79
N LYS A 1058 9.65 3.25 60.45
CA LYS A 1058 9.58 3.27 61.91
C LYS A 1058 9.40 1.85 62.43
N VAL A 1059 10.25 1.42 63.36
CA VAL A 1059 10.15 0.11 63.99
C VAL A 1059 8.87 0.03 64.82
N GLY A 1060 8.09 -1.03 64.59
CA GLY A 1060 6.78 -1.20 65.20
C GLY A 1060 6.19 -2.58 64.90
N SER A 1061 4.86 -2.69 64.92
CA SER A 1061 4.14 -3.97 64.76
C SER A 1061 4.39 -4.69 63.42
N GLY A 1062 4.88 -3.99 62.39
CA GLY A 1062 5.21 -4.58 61.08
C GLY A 1062 6.59 -5.23 60.98
N PHE A 1063 7.44 -5.11 62.00
CA PHE A 1063 8.83 -5.61 61.97
C PHE A 1063 8.92 -7.10 62.38
N ASN A 1064 8.35 -7.98 61.56
CA ASN A 1064 8.55 -9.42 61.68
C ASN A 1064 9.95 -9.84 61.14
N ALA A 1065 10.30 -11.13 61.24
CA ALA A 1065 11.62 -11.63 60.81
C ALA A 1065 11.96 -11.28 59.35
N GLU A 1066 10.98 -11.38 58.43
CA GLU A 1066 11.16 -11.02 57.02
C GLU A 1066 11.43 -9.52 56.80
N GLN A 1067 10.71 -8.66 57.53
CA GLN A 1067 10.88 -7.21 57.43
C GLN A 1067 12.19 -6.76 58.09
N ILE A 1068 12.58 -7.38 59.21
CA ILE A 1068 13.88 -7.12 59.85
C ILE A 1068 15.02 -7.57 58.93
N ALA A 1069 14.89 -8.68 58.19
CA ALA A 1069 15.91 -9.13 57.24
C ALA A 1069 16.26 -8.07 56.18
N LYS A 1070 15.32 -7.16 55.85
CA LYS A 1070 15.54 -6.03 54.93
C LYS A 1070 16.30 -4.87 55.57
N VAL A 1071 16.49 -4.81 56.88
CA VAL A 1071 17.19 -3.70 57.55
C VAL A 1071 18.64 -3.61 57.07
N ALA A 1072 19.04 -2.47 56.52
CA ALA A 1072 20.32 -2.28 55.84
C ALA A 1072 21.54 -2.49 56.76
N ASN A 1073 21.44 -2.00 58.00
CA ASN A 1073 22.52 -2.10 58.98
C ASN A 1073 22.45 -3.45 59.71
N LYS A 1074 23.50 -4.27 59.56
CA LYS A 1074 23.62 -5.60 60.16
C LYS A 1074 23.43 -5.58 61.68
N ARG A 1075 24.03 -4.62 62.40
CA ARG A 1075 23.93 -4.54 63.87
C ARG A 1075 22.51 -4.22 64.33
N TYR A 1076 21.81 -3.36 63.59
CA TYR A 1076 20.41 -3.03 63.90
C TYR A 1076 19.50 -4.24 63.62
N ARG A 1077 19.77 -4.95 62.51
CA ARG A 1077 19.07 -6.18 62.16
C ARG A 1077 19.21 -7.25 63.25
N GLU A 1078 20.43 -7.48 63.72
CA GLU A 1078 20.71 -8.47 64.77
C GLU A 1078 20.05 -8.10 66.10
N ALA A 1079 20.17 -6.83 66.55
CA ALA A 1079 19.53 -6.38 67.78
C ALA A 1079 18.00 -6.44 67.73
N LEU A 1080 17.40 -6.13 66.57
CA LEU A 1080 15.96 -6.26 66.37
C LEU A 1080 15.52 -7.73 66.31
N LEU A 1081 16.28 -8.62 65.68
CA LEU A 1081 15.98 -10.07 65.66
C LEU A 1081 16.07 -10.67 67.07
N SER A 1082 17.11 -10.35 67.83
CA SER A 1082 17.27 -10.83 69.21
C SER A 1082 16.10 -10.38 70.08
N ARG A 1083 15.72 -9.10 70.00
CA ARG A 1083 14.53 -8.60 70.70
C ARG A 1083 13.25 -9.28 70.22
N LEU A 1084 13.07 -9.50 68.93
CA LEU A 1084 11.90 -10.20 68.41
C LEU A 1084 11.82 -11.63 68.99
N MET A 1085 12.94 -12.32 69.15
CA MET A 1085 13.02 -13.64 69.77
C MET A 1085 12.67 -13.62 71.27
N GLU A 1086 13.13 -12.63 72.03
CA GLU A 1086 12.80 -12.45 73.45
C GLU A 1086 11.28 -12.35 73.72
N PHE A 1087 10.52 -11.86 72.73
CA PHE A 1087 9.07 -11.72 72.80
C PHE A 1087 8.31 -12.78 71.97
N ASN A 1088 8.86 -14.00 71.86
CA ASN A 1088 8.24 -15.15 71.17
C ASN A 1088 7.87 -14.88 69.71
N ASN A 1089 8.70 -14.10 69.00
CA ASN A 1089 8.50 -13.71 67.61
C ASN A 1089 7.21 -12.90 67.33
N ASP A 1090 6.61 -12.26 68.34
CA ASP A 1090 5.47 -11.37 68.17
C ASP A 1090 5.91 -9.89 68.05
N PRO A 1091 5.87 -9.30 66.83
CA PRO A 1091 6.34 -7.93 66.61
C PRO A 1091 5.46 -6.87 67.29
N LYS A 1092 4.18 -7.16 67.58
CA LYS A 1092 3.33 -6.24 68.35
C LYS A 1092 3.83 -6.15 69.79
N LYS A 1093 4.17 -7.28 70.41
CA LYS A 1093 4.71 -7.29 71.78
C LYS A 1093 6.15 -6.77 71.84
N ALA A 1094 6.97 -7.07 70.84
CA ALA A 1094 8.39 -6.71 70.81
C ALA A 1094 8.65 -5.21 70.57
N PHE A 1095 7.80 -4.52 69.81
CA PHE A 1095 8.11 -3.18 69.30
C PHE A 1095 7.01 -2.12 69.48
N THR A 1096 5.94 -2.40 70.23
CA THR A 1096 4.84 -1.44 70.46
C THR A 1096 4.49 -1.26 71.94
N GLY A 1097 3.62 -0.29 72.25
CA GLY A 1097 3.15 -0.07 73.62
C GLY A 1097 4.27 0.37 74.57
N LYS A 1098 4.55 -0.43 75.61
CA LYS A 1098 5.66 -0.20 76.55
C LYS A 1098 7.03 -0.58 75.98
N ASN A 1099 7.06 -1.41 74.94
CA ASN A 1099 8.27 -1.91 74.29
C ASN A 1099 8.62 -1.19 72.98
N SER A 1100 7.98 -0.05 72.69
CA SER A 1100 8.41 0.80 71.57
C SER A 1100 9.83 1.30 71.81
N LEU A 1101 10.62 1.44 70.74
CA LEU A 1101 12.03 1.86 70.86
C LEU A 1101 12.22 3.23 71.55
N GLU A 1102 11.20 4.10 71.49
CA GLU A 1102 11.14 5.37 72.23
C GLU A 1102 11.09 5.19 73.76
N LYS A 1103 10.43 4.13 74.25
CA LYS A 1103 10.17 3.89 75.69
C LYS A 1103 11.09 2.81 76.26
N ASN A 1104 11.46 1.83 75.45
CA ASN A 1104 12.37 0.75 75.79
C ASN A 1104 13.37 0.55 74.63
N PRO A 1105 14.50 1.29 74.62
CA PRO A 1105 15.46 1.26 73.52
C PRO A 1105 16.10 -0.12 73.31
N ALA A 1106 16.37 -0.50 72.05
CA ALA A 1106 17.16 -1.69 71.73
C ALA A 1106 18.63 -1.29 71.68
N TYR A 1107 19.46 -1.91 72.51
CA TYR A 1107 20.88 -1.58 72.58
C TYR A 1107 21.72 -2.49 71.67
N LEU A 1108 22.81 -1.93 71.16
CA LEU A 1108 23.74 -2.57 70.23
C LEU A 1108 25.01 -3.08 70.94
N ASP A 1109 25.18 -2.70 72.19
CA ASP A 1109 26.32 -3.04 73.03
C ASP A 1109 25.86 -3.35 74.47
N GLN A 1110 26.66 -4.12 75.19
CA GLN A 1110 26.38 -4.54 76.57
C GLN A 1110 26.43 -3.37 77.56
N LEU A 1111 27.21 -2.33 77.24
CA LEU A 1111 27.31 -1.10 78.02
C LEU A 1111 26.14 -0.13 77.80
N GLN A 1112 25.20 -0.48 76.91
CA GLN A 1112 23.99 0.30 76.59
C GLN A 1112 24.26 1.75 76.14
N ILE A 1113 25.39 1.98 75.48
CA ILE A 1113 25.83 3.29 75.01
C ILE A 1113 25.21 3.59 73.63
N LYS A 1114 25.03 2.57 72.78
CA LYS A 1114 24.51 2.74 71.42
C LYS A 1114 23.16 2.04 71.27
N LYS A 1115 22.13 2.78 70.84
CA LYS A 1115 20.77 2.26 70.61
C LYS A 1115 20.39 2.20 69.14
N VAL A 1116 19.48 1.29 68.80
CA VAL A 1116 18.79 1.25 67.51
C VAL A 1116 17.88 2.49 67.42
N PRO A 1117 17.94 3.27 66.33
CA PRO A 1117 17.06 4.41 66.13
C PRO A 1117 15.60 3.96 65.88
N ASP A 1118 14.64 4.83 66.21
CA ASP A 1118 13.21 4.54 66.03
C ASP A 1118 12.82 4.31 64.58
N LYS A 1119 13.56 4.91 63.63
CA LYS A 1119 13.46 4.65 62.19
C LYS A 1119 14.72 3.98 61.71
N VAL A 1120 14.56 2.87 61.00
CA VAL A 1120 15.67 2.13 60.39
C VAL A 1120 15.55 2.13 58.87
N LYS A 1121 16.69 2.21 58.18
CA LYS A 1121 16.76 2.08 56.73
C LYS A 1121 16.60 0.61 56.34
N ILE A 1122 15.58 0.30 55.57
CA ILE A 1122 15.38 -1.01 54.93
C ILE A 1122 15.78 -0.96 53.46
N VAL A 1123 16.27 -2.08 52.94
CA VAL A 1123 16.77 -2.28 51.57
C VAL A 1123 16.21 -3.59 51.04
N TRP A 1124 15.66 -3.57 49.82
CA TRP A 1124 15.25 -4.77 49.09
C TRP A 1124 15.49 -4.59 47.59
N GLU A 1125 15.47 -5.68 46.83
CA GLU A 1125 15.52 -5.63 45.38
C GLU A 1125 14.11 -5.51 44.81
N GLU A 1126 13.87 -4.52 43.97
CA GLU A 1126 12.67 -4.42 43.15
C GLU A 1126 13.02 -4.66 41.68
N THR A 1127 12.15 -5.37 40.97
CA THR A 1127 12.30 -5.54 39.52
C THR A 1127 11.69 -4.33 38.84
N ILE A 1128 12.53 -3.55 38.15
CA ILE A 1128 12.08 -2.46 37.31
C ILE A 1128 12.21 -2.84 35.83
N TYR A 1129 11.25 -2.40 35.04
CA TYR A 1129 11.27 -2.61 33.60
C TYR A 1129 11.92 -1.41 32.91
N THR A 1130 12.68 -1.66 31.85
CA THR A 1130 13.47 -0.64 31.16
C THR A 1130 13.28 -0.72 29.64
N ILE A 1131 13.49 0.40 28.98
CA ILE A 1131 13.47 0.50 27.51
C ILE A 1131 14.54 1.46 27.02
N ARG A 1132 15.13 1.20 25.86
CA ARG A 1132 16.08 2.14 25.22
C ARG A 1132 15.36 3.13 24.32
N LYS A 1133 15.46 4.42 24.62
CA LYS A 1133 14.97 5.51 23.77
C LYS A 1133 16.12 6.29 23.13
N GLU A 1134 15.83 6.92 22.01
CA GLU A 1134 16.73 7.91 21.40
C GLU A 1134 16.75 9.18 22.24
N ILE A 1135 17.87 9.90 22.20
CA ILE A 1135 17.94 11.24 22.80
C ILE A 1135 17.17 12.15 21.85
N SER A 1136 16.03 12.64 22.33
CA SER A 1136 15.15 13.55 21.62
C SER A 1136 14.66 14.63 22.59
N PRO A 1137 14.07 15.71 22.09
CA PRO A 1137 13.52 16.78 22.95
C PRO A 1137 12.51 16.26 23.99
N ASP A 1138 11.74 15.21 23.66
CA ASP A 1138 10.74 14.60 24.55
C ASP A 1138 11.32 13.60 25.57
N LEU A 1139 12.64 13.45 25.63
CA LEU A 1139 13.29 12.55 26.56
C LEU A 1139 13.15 13.05 27.99
N LYS A 1140 12.50 12.24 28.83
CA LYS A 1140 12.44 12.46 30.29
C LYS A 1140 13.77 12.09 30.93
N ILE A 1141 14.63 13.07 31.18
CA ILE A 1141 15.99 12.90 31.72
C ILE A 1141 15.95 12.23 33.11
N ASP A 1142 14.99 12.57 33.95
CA ASP A 1142 14.75 11.98 35.29
C ASP A 1142 14.60 10.46 35.25
N LYS A 1143 14.07 9.91 34.15
CA LYS A 1143 13.87 8.47 33.96
C LYS A 1143 15.11 7.72 33.49
N VAL A 1144 16.20 8.42 33.13
CA VAL A 1144 17.43 7.80 32.62
C VAL A 1144 18.12 7.03 33.73
N ILE A 1145 18.30 5.71 33.57
CA ILE A 1145 18.81 4.84 34.64
C ILE A 1145 20.27 5.18 35.01
N ASP A 1146 21.12 5.43 34.02
CA ASP A 1146 22.53 5.71 34.23
C ASP A 1146 22.71 7.14 34.75
N VAL A 1147 23.21 7.27 35.99
CA VAL A 1147 23.37 8.55 36.70
C VAL A 1147 24.37 9.47 35.98
N LYS A 1148 25.46 8.93 35.43
CA LYS A 1148 26.47 9.72 34.72
C LYS A 1148 25.90 10.28 33.43
N ILE A 1149 25.20 9.44 32.66
CA ILE A 1149 24.53 9.89 31.43
C ILE A 1149 23.44 10.91 31.75
N ARG A 1150 22.66 10.68 32.82
CA ARG A 1150 21.64 11.62 33.28
C ARG A 1150 22.24 13.00 33.57
N SER A 1151 23.35 13.05 34.30
CA SER A 1151 24.06 14.30 34.58
C SER A 1151 24.54 14.99 33.31
N LEU A 1152 25.14 14.26 32.36
CA LEU A 1152 25.59 14.83 31.09
C LEU A 1152 24.45 15.43 30.27
N LEU A 1153 23.29 14.75 30.23
CA LEU A 1153 22.10 15.26 29.56
C LEU A 1153 21.53 16.49 30.25
N GLN A 1154 21.56 16.53 31.58
CA GLN A 1154 21.12 17.70 32.34
C GLN A 1154 22.03 18.89 32.09
N SER A 1155 23.35 18.74 32.19
CA SER A 1155 24.30 19.82 31.89
C SER A 1155 24.16 20.35 30.46
N ARG A 1156 23.89 19.47 29.50
CA ARG A 1156 23.59 19.85 28.11
C ARG A 1156 22.26 20.61 28.00
N LEU A 1157 21.24 20.25 28.78
CA LEU A 1157 19.98 20.97 28.80
C LEU A 1157 20.16 22.37 29.43
N ASP A 1158 20.98 22.47 30.47
CA ASP A 1158 21.29 23.71 31.17
C ASP A 1158 22.10 24.68 30.28
N GLU A 1159 23.04 24.17 29.47
CA GLU A 1159 23.78 24.93 28.44
C GLU A 1159 22.83 25.65 27.46
N PHE A 1160 21.64 25.08 27.22
CA PHE A 1160 20.61 25.63 26.35
C PHE A 1160 19.45 26.27 27.11
N ILE A 1161 19.66 26.68 28.36
CA ILE A 1161 18.69 27.40 29.19
C ILE A 1161 17.36 26.62 29.30
N GLY A 1162 17.44 25.29 29.42
CA GLY A 1162 16.25 24.45 29.54
C GLY A 1162 15.53 24.14 28.21
N ASP A 1163 16.00 24.65 27.06
CA ASP A 1163 15.41 24.37 25.75
C ASP A 1163 15.83 23.00 25.21
N SER A 1164 15.04 21.98 25.54
CA SER A 1164 15.26 20.59 25.10
C SER A 1164 15.25 20.40 23.59
N LYS A 1165 14.56 21.27 22.83
CA LYS A 1165 14.53 21.19 21.36
C LYS A 1165 15.85 21.63 20.77
N LYS A 1166 16.48 22.69 21.28
CA LYS A 1166 17.81 23.10 20.83
C LYS A 1166 18.89 22.16 21.35
N ALA A 1167 18.81 21.73 22.61
CA ALA A 1167 19.80 20.86 23.24
C ALA A 1167 19.98 19.51 22.52
N PHE A 1168 18.89 18.95 21.95
CA PHE A 1168 18.84 17.56 21.46
C PHE A 1168 18.44 17.36 19.99
N SER A 1169 18.33 18.42 19.16
CA SER A 1169 17.95 18.29 17.74
C SER A 1169 19.12 18.05 16.78
N ASN A 1170 20.32 18.60 17.06
CA ASN A 1170 21.48 18.53 16.16
C ASN A 1170 22.63 17.62 16.67
N LEU A 1171 22.30 16.38 17.02
CA LEU A 1171 23.27 15.43 17.62
C LEU A 1171 24.28 14.84 16.64
N ASN A 1172 24.12 15.06 15.33
CA ASN A 1172 25.07 14.59 14.31
C ASN A 1172 26.25 15.56 14.13
N GLU A 1173 25.97 16.87 14.07
CA GLU A 1173 27.00 17.91 13.97
C GLU A 1173 27.55 18.30 15.34
N ASN A 1174 26.71 18.21 16.39
CA ASN A 1174 27.11 18.47 17.77
C ASN A 1174 26.78 17.28 18.70
N PRO A 1175 27.61 16.21 18.68
CA PRO A 1175 27.36 15.00 19.47
C PRO A 1175 27.56 15.20 20.97
N ILE A 1176 26.75 14.53 21.77
CA ILE A 1176 26.98 14.41 23.22
C ILE A 1176 27.95 13.26 23.45
N TRP A 1177 29.10 13.54 24.05
CA TRP A 1177 30.17 12.56 24.22
C TRP A 1177 30.10 11.87 25.58
N LEU A 1178 30.13 10.54 25.57
CA LEU A 1178 30.44 9.76 26.77
C LEU A 1178 31.97 9.70 26.99
N ASN A 1179 32.71 9.60 25.89
CA ASN A 1179 34.16 9.72 25.84
C ASN A 1179 34.58 10.27 24.47
N LYS A 1180 35.08 11.51 24.44
CA LYS A 1180 35.45 12.21 23.20
C LYS A 1180 36.72 11.64 22.57
N GLU A 1181 37.74 11.34 23.36
CA GLU A 1181 39.02 10.76 22.91
C GLU A 1181 38.84 9.42 22.21
N LYS A 1182 37.90 8.60 22.68
CA LYS A 1182 37.55 7.29 22.10
C LYS A 1182 36.45 7.37 21.04
N GLY A 1183 35.96 8.56 20.70
CA GLY A 1183 34.89 8.73 19.71
C GLY A 1183 33.52 8.16 20.11
N ILE A 1184 33.26 7.98 21.42
CA ILE A 1184 32.03 7.36 21.92
C ILE A 1184 30.98 8.43 22.22
N SER A 1185 30.04 8.61 21.29
CA SER A 1185 28.88 9.51 21.46
C SER A 1185 27.62 8.77 21.96
N ILE A 1186 26.79 9.47 22.72
CA ILE A 1186 25.52 8.97 23.24
C ILE A 1186 24.43 9.30 22.23
N LYS A 1187 23.76 8.27 21.71
CA LYS A 1187 22.62 8.42 20.78
C LYS A 1187 21.31 7.89 21.38
N ARG A 1188 21.41 6.96 22.32
CA ARG A 1188 20.28 6.28 22.95
C ARG A 1188 20.58 5.99 24.41
N VAL A 1189 19.58 6.15 25.27
CA VAL A 1189 19.69 5.93 26.71
C VAL A 1189 18.65 4.93 27.20
N THR A 1190 18.97 4.24 28.29
CA THR A 1190 18.04 3.33 28.96
C THR A 1190 17.23 4.12 29.97
N ILE A 1191 15.91 4.04 29.90
CA ILE A 1191 14.99 4.69 30.82
C ILE A 1191 14.11 3.69 31.55
N THR A 1192 13.56 4.08 32.69
CA THR A 1192 12.48 3.34 33.38
C THR A 1192 11.25 3.24 32.46
N GLY A 1193 10.73 2.02 32.29
CA GLY A 1193 9.56 1.65 31.50
C GLY A 1193 8.25 1.67 32.30
N VAL A 1194 7.36 0.70 32.03
CA VAL A 1194 6.09 0.51 32.77
C VAL A 1194 6.34 -0.21 34.09
N SER A 1195 5.55 0.07 35.13
CA SER A 1195 5.72 -0.55 36.46
C SER A 1195 5.07 -1.93 36.60
N ASN A 1196 4.13 -2.27 35.72
CA ASN A 1196 3.24 -3.43 35.86
C ASN A 1196 3.29 -4.40 34.66
N ALA A 1197 4.47 -4.60 34.04
CA ALA A 1197 4.60 -5.60 32.99
C ALA A 1197 4.46 -7.03 33.59
N ILE A 1198 3.72 -7.89 32.89
CA ILE A 1198 3.52 -9.30 33.25
C ILE A 1198 4.07 -10.16 32.10
N ALA A 1199 4.86 -11.17 32.42
CA ALA A 1199 5.34 -12.13 31.44
C ALA A 1199 4.19 -13.01 30.94
N LEU A 1200 4.06 -13.16 29.62
CA LEU A 1200 3.08 -14.07 29.01
C LEU A 1200 3.47 -15.54 29.11
N HIS A 1201 4.77 -15.79 29.25
CA HIS A 1201 5.36 -17.10 29.38
C HIS A 1201 6.46 -16.97 30.43
N ASP A 1202 6.26 -17.59 31.60
CA ASP A 1202 7.34 -17.86 32.52
C ASP A 1202 8.15 -19.04 31.97
N LYS A 1203 9.47 -18.94 32.07
CA LYS A 1203 10.42 -19.90 31.51
C LYS A 1203 10.65 -21.08 32.44
#